data_AF-A0A1G4J831-F1
#
_entry.id   AF-A0A1G4J831-F1
#
_cell.length_a   1.000
_cell.length_b   1.000
_cell.length_c   1.000
_cell.angle_alpha   90.00
_cell.angle_beta   90.00
_cell.angle_gamma   90.00
#
_symmetry.space_group_name_H-M   'P 1'
#
loop_
_entity.id
_entity.type
_entity.pdbx_description
1 polymer ?
#
loop_
_entity_poly.entity_id
_entity_poly.type
_entity_poly.pdbx_seq_one_letter_code
_entity_poly.pdbx_strand_id
1 'polypeptide(L)'
;MKRALEIEQVHLEDYLEEFQLQQLSKSIPGPAVDPDLAHNWHYQYVVSWLYNVCDSAFTAEQGKPFFSNIAFDEKLLLQDLKNQFEENLYTEILEQLLKTVTQNKKAQLKEWDVAMKYNLAQWDAVLWYSQDQSLKFRTLSVGQQFDVLYACVKYIERKNQGFRMYLSSHLHMFQFPECVLGERHSLYVLPGGKVVERTMAANENAELRVPIKFRNCSVRYENEDQVEVFQLDFGPEIDDYLSHIALNFTVLTATWDEYLEYVKETTDQGLQEFLTQQLPAIADNELNGRRLCGNRERERSMAELLVRRKRSSRLVAREEDTRRRDLEAGWLEKLDERDQCLRARQRAVAKASKAIKDAMWTMLWERFEADVKVEKLRRRTIDSDATSQLQSRENDAQLSDIDLAVLENGPKYHQPLIQVDAPVPEPLKIESLELPDELLITREDLSSLANHGISAAEYTPDSTSWGFQCPCNVVAGLNLNDNDAVRSHTLVCCDSCLRWQHLECQQDNWITLLGEARQRPLQRKDFATVTLGMPQRGQRRSTRHPAVSESKNESENSTDVLLDRPVTRKASPSTNAAVLPETFICGWCMQALEKDLRLAFASELTQTRTQQLKLHEDRERRKKLKEERNKASYSTPTTTTTTTTANANNAAAPAPPFQILQRNALPRTLTLPSQL
;
A
#
# COMPACT_ATOMS: atom_id res chain seq x y z
N MET A 1 37.41 -52.66 -30.06
CA MET A 1 36.74 -53.12 -28.83
C MET A 1 35.78 -52.02 -28.40
N LYS A 2 34.47 -52.16 -28.69
CA LYS A 2 33.44 -51.29 -28.14
C LYS A 2 33.26 -51.70 -26.68
N ARG A 3 33.74 -50.90 -25.72
CA ARG A 3 33.28 -51.04 -24.33
C ARG A 3 31.78 -50.76 -24.38
N ALA A 4 30.97 -51.76 -24.07
CA ALA A 4 29.60 -51.51 -23.69
C ALA A 4 29.70 -50.59 -22.46
N LEU A 5 29.26 -49.34 -22.61
CA LEU A 5 29.03 -48.49 -21.45
C LEU A 5 27.97 -49.23 -20.63
N GLU A 6 28.35 -49.68 -19.44
CA GLU A 6 27.40 -50.18 -18.46
C GLU A 6 26.50 -49.00 -18.12
N ILE A 7 25.28 -49.00 -18.65
CA ILE A 7 24.28 -47.98 -18.35
C ILE A 7 23.88 -48.22 -16.89
N GLU A 8 24.36 -47.38 -15.97
CA GLU A 8 23.85 -47.38 -14.60
C GLU A 8 22.35 -47.09 -14.65
N GLN A 9 21.55 -47.98 -14.08
CA GLN A 9 20.11 -47.79 -14.04
C GLN A 9 19.79 -46.64 -13.07
N VAL A 10 19.01 -45.66 -13.54
CA VAL A 10 18.54 -44.56 -12.69
C VAL A 10 17.55 -45.12 -11.66
N HIS A 11 17.98 -45.13 -10.40
CA HIS A 11 17.14 -45.45 -9.25
C HIS A 11 16.51 -44.16 -8.72
N LEU A 12 15.18 -44.12 -8.59
CA LEU A 12 14.47 -42.91 -8.17
C LEU A 12 14.76 -42.55 -6.71
N GLU A 13 15.10 -43.56 -5.91
CA GLU A 13 15.49 -43.44 -4.50
C GLU A 13 16.74 -42.58 -4.29
N ASP A 14 17.58 -42.43 -5.32
CA ASP A 14 18.80 -41.63 -5.23
C ASP A 14 18.52 -40.11 -5.38
N TYR A 15 17.36 -39.75 -5.92
CA TYR A 15 17.01 -38.37 -6.27
C TYR A 15 15.76 -37.84 -5.56
N LEU A 16 14.88 -38.72 -5.08
CA LEU A 16 13.62 -38.35 -4.43
C LEU A 16 13.62 -38.78 -2.96
N GLU A 17 13.01 -37.96 -2.11
CA GLU A 17 12.82 -38.31 -0.71
C GLU A 17 11.85 -39.49 -0.55
N GLU A 18 12.05 -40.32 0.47
CA GLU A 18 11.17 -41.48 0.75
C GLU A 18 9.70 -41.05 0.87
N PHE A 19 9.45 -39.89 1.47
CA PHE A 19 8.11 -39.32 1.56
C PHE A 19 7.50 -39.04 0.18
N GLN A 20 8.26 -38.46 -0.75
CA GLN A 20 7.78 -38.16 -2.11
C GLN A 20 7.41 -39.45 -2.85
N LEU A 21 8.27 -40.47 -2.79
CA LEU A 21 8.02 -41.78 -3.40
C LEU A 21 6.76 -42.46 -2.84
N GLN A 22 6.59 -42.42 -1.51
CA GLN A 22 5.40 -42.96 -0.87
C GLN A 22 4.12 -42.20 -1.24
N GLN A 23 4.18 -40.87 -1.39
CA GLN A 23 3.02 -40.09 -1.79
C GLN A 23 2.69 -40.27 -3.27
N LEU A 24 3.68 -40.32 -4.16
CA LEU A 24 3.48 -40.55 -5.59
C LEU A 24 2.88 -41.93 -5.88
N SER A 25 3.23 -42.95 -5.09
CA SER A 25 2.65 -44.30 -5.23
C SER A 25 1.22 -44.41 -4.69
N LYS A 26 0.85 -43.63 -3.67
CA LYS A 26 -0.49 -43.66 -3.03
C LYS A 26 -1.51 -42.74 -3.69
N SER A 27 -1.05 -41.64 -4.30
CA SER A 27 -1.92 -40.60 -4.85
C SER A 27 -2.37 -40.91 -6.26
N ILE A 28 -3.63 -40.61 -6.57
CA ILE A 28 -4.22 -40.83 -7.90
C ILE A 28 -3.56 -39.85 -8.89
N PRO A 29 -3.12 -40.29 -10.09
CA PRO A 29 -2.43 -39.45 -11.08
C PRO A 29 -3.20 -38.24 -11.61
N GLY A 30 -4.51 -38.17 -11.35
CA GLY A 30 -5.40 -37.11 -11.84
C GLY A 30 -6.09 -37.48 -13.16
N PRO A 31 -6.70 -36.51 -13.86
CA PRO A 31 -7.45 -36.78 -15.08
C PRO A 31 -6.53 -37.16 -16.24
N ALA A 32 -6.91 -38.20 -16.99
CA ALA A 32 -6.22 -38.54 -18.24
C ALA A 32 -6.33 -37.41 -19.27
N VAL A 33 -5.21 -37.10 -19.93
CA VAL A 33 -5.07 -36.13 -21.02
C VAL A 33 -5.15 -36.86 -22.35
N ASP A 34 -5.80 -36.24 -23.33
CA ASP A 34 -5.76 -36.71 -24.72
C ASP A 34 -4.31 -36.68 -25.24
N PRO A 35 -3.73 -37.79 -25.74
CA PRO A 35 -2.36 -37.84 -26.23
C PRO A 35 -2.04 -36.76 -27.28
N ASP A 36 -3.00 -36.47 -28.16
CA ASP A 36 -2.84 -35.45 -29.22
C ASP A 36 -2.72 -34.04 -28.63
N LEU A 37 -3.43 -33.77 -27.54
CA LEU A 37 -3.32 -32.51 -26.81
C LEU A 37 -2.04 -32.46 -25.97
N ALA A 38 -1.68 -33.57 -25.33
CA ALA A 38 -0.49 -33.69 -24.51
C ALA A 38 0.79 -33.45 -25.33
N HIS A 39 0.85 -33.92 -26.57
CA HIS A 39 2.01 -33.71 -27.46
C HIS A 39 1.91 -32.44 -28.31
N ASN A 40 0.88 -31.62 -28.10
CA ASN A 40 0.72 -30.35 -28.80
C ASN A 40 1.59 -29.25 -28.17
N TRP A 41 2.51 -28.67 -28.96
CA TRP A 41 3.38 -27.59 -28.51
C TRP A 41 2.61 -26.35 -28.03
N HIS A 42 1.53 -25.94 -28.70
CA HIS A 42 0.76 -24.77 -28.30
C HIS A 42 0.10 -24.97 -26.93
N TYR A 43 -0.42 -26.17 -26.67
CA TYR A 43 -0.90 -26.54 -25.35
C TYR A 43 0.21 -26.44 -24.30
N GLN A 44 1.36 -27.09 -24.55
CA GLN A 44 2.45 -27.12 -23.58
C GLN A 44 3.06 -25.74 -23.31
N TYR A 45 3.15 -24.91 -24.35
CA TYR A 45 3.59 -23.53 -24.21
C TYR A 45 2.62 -22.71 -23.36
N VAL A 46 1.32 -22.79 -23.63
CA VAL A 46 0.30 -22.03 -22.88
C VAL A 46 0.29 -22.46 -21.42
N VAL A 47 0.34 -23.75 -21.12
CA VAL A 47 0.38 -24.25 -19.74
C VAL A 47 1.63 -23.77 -19.01
N SER A 48 2.79 -23.90 -19.64
CA SER A 48 4.07 -23.46 -19.06
C SER A 48 4.09 -21.95 -18.82
N TRP A 49 3.52 -21.18 -19.75
CA TRP A 49 3.37 -19.74 -19.59
C TRP A 49 2.44 -19.39 -18.42
N LEU A 50 1.32 -20.10 -18.26
CA LEU A 50 0.39 -19.90 -17.14
C LEU A 50 1.02 -20.21 -15.78
N TYR A 51 1.85 -21.26 -15.67
CA TYR A 51 2.63 -21.51 -14.45
C TYR A 51 3.50 -20.31 -14.06
N ASN A 52 4.01 -19.56 -15.03
CA ASN A 52 4.90 -18.41 -14.79
C ASN A 52 4.17 -17.07 -14.58
N VAL A 53 2.87 -16.99 -14.89
CA VAL A 53 2.12 -15.73 -14.75
C VAL A 53 1.03 -15.78 -13.70
N CYS A 54 0.50 -16.95 -13.35
CA CYS A 54 -0.53 -17.14 -12.35
C CYS A 54 0.08 -17.45 -10.97
N ASP A 55 -0.73 -17.46 -9.92
CA ASP A 55 -0.33 -17.97 -8.62
C ASP A 55 -0.17 -19.49 -8.70
N SER A 56 1.06 -19.98 -8.58
CA SER A 56 1.42 -21.38 -8.81
C SER A 56 2.61 -21.78 -7.94
N ALA A 57 2.97 -23.06 -7.93
CA ALA A 57 4.15 -23.55 -7.23
C ALA A 57 5.45 -22.82 -7.65
N PHE A 58 5.51 -22.32 -8.89
CA PHE A 58 6.69 -21.63 -9.44
C PHE A 58 6.73 -20.13 -9.09
N THR A 59 5.58 -19.50 -8.85
CA THR A 59 5.52 -18.07 -8.54
C THR A 59 5.43 -17.76 -7.06
N ALA A 60 4.99 -18.73 -6.23
CA ALA A 60 4.78 -18.57 -4.80
C ALA A 60 6.02 -18.07 -4.04
N GLU A 61 7.23 -18.48 -4.44
CA GLU A 61 8.49 -18.08 -3.79
C GLU A 61 9.14 -16.84 -4.40
N GLN A 62 8.71 -16.41 -5.59
CA GLN A 62 9.45 -15.48 -6.46
C GLN A 62 8.85 -14.08 -6.54
N GLY A 63 7.71 -13.82 -5.89
CA GLY A 63 7.11 -12.49 -5.80
C GLY A 63 5.63 -12.47 -6.17
N LYS A 64 5.15 -11.35 -6.73
CA LYS A 64 3.74 -11.18 -7.09
C LYS A 64 3.50 -11.63 -8.54
N PRO A 65 2.72 -12.70 -8.80
CA PRO A 65 2.37 -13.14 -10.14
C PRO A 65 1.62 -12.06 -10.94
N PHE A 66 1.80 -12.08 -12.26
CA PHE A 66 1.14 -11.14 -13.18
C PHE A 66 -0.39 -11.24 -13.12
N PHE A 67 -0.90 -12.46 -13.04
CA PHE A 67 -2.31 -12.83 -12.85
C PHE A 67 -2.54 -13.31 -11.41
N SER A 68 -2.36 -12.40 -10.45
CA SER A 68 -2.40 -12.73 -9.01
C SER A 68 -3.72 -13.19 -8.42
N ASN A 69 -4.78 -13.29 -9.22
CA ASN A 69 -6.09 -13.71 -8.75
C ASN A 69 -6.44 -15.13 -9.23
N ILE A 70 -5.55 -15.79 -9.97
CA ILE A 70 -5.77 -17.11 -10.54
C ILE A 70 -4.76 -18.06 -9.91
N ALA A 71 -5.24 -19.02 -9.13
CA ALA A 71 -4.43 -20.13 -8.64
C ALA A 71 -4.39 -21.23 -9.70
N PHE A 72 -3.24 -21.41 -10.35
CA PHE A 72 -3.08 -22.26 -11.51
C PHE A 72 -2.40 -23.59 -11.19
N ASP A 73 -3.02 -24.67 -11.65
CA ASP A 73 -2.46 -26.01 -11.74
C ASP A 73 -3.01 -26.71 -12.99
N GLU A 74 -2.16 -27.43 -13.72
CA GLU A 74 -2.53 -28.08 -14.96
C GLU A 74 -3.59 -29.18 -14.77
N LYS A 75 -3.50 -29.98 -13.70
CA LYS A 75 -4.46 -31.07 -13.47
C LYS A 75 -5.84 -30.50 -13.15
N LEU A 76 -5.92 -29.38 -12.43
CA LEU A 76 -7.17 -28.65 -12.20
C LEU A 76 -7.74 -28.11 -13.52
N LEU A 77 -6.90 -27.53 -14.38
CA LEU A 77 -7.30 -27.06 -15.70
C LEU A 77 -7.89 -28.21 -16.54
N LEU A 78 -7.23 -29.37 -16.57
CA LEU A 78 -7.68 -30.56 -17.29
C LEU A 78 -9.03 -31.11 -16.78
N GLN A 79 -9.30 -31.03 -15.47
CA GLN A 79 -10.61 -31.37 -14.90
C GLN A 79 -11.71 -30.40 -15.37
N ASP A 80 -11.37 -29.12 -15.55
CA ASP A 80 -12.31 -28.06 -15.93
C ASP A 80 -12.56 -27.99 -17.43
N LEU A 81 -11.58 -28.38 -18.27
CA LEU A 81 -11.79 -28.55 -19.71
C LEU A 81 -12.91 -29.54 -20.04
N LYS A 82 -13.13 -30.54 -19.16
CA LYS A 82 -14.20 -31.54 -19.30
C LYS A 82 -15.57 -31.07 -18.78
N ASN A 83 -15.63 -29.98 -17.99
CA ASN A 83 -16.81 -29.57 -17.25
C ASN A 83 -17.26 -28.15 -17.66
N GLN A 84 -18.41 -28.04 -18.35
CA GLN A 84 -18.96 -26.78 -18.87
C GLN A 84 -19.74 -25.94 -17.83
N PHE A 85 -19.43 -26.04 -16.53
CA PHE A 85 -20.14 -25.29 -15.48
C PHE A 85 -19.68 -23.82 -15.38
N GLU A 86 -20.55 -22.95 -14.83
CA GLU A 86 -20.54 -21.49 -15.05
C GLU A 86 -19.41 -20.67 -14.39
N GLU A 87 -18.61 -21.24 -13.47
CA GLU A 87 -17.40 -20.59 -12.95
C GLU A 87 -16.32 -21.65 -12.66
N ASN A 88 -15.25 -21.68 -13.45
CA ASN A 88 -14.14 -22.63 -13.30
C ASN A 88 -12.79 -22.02 -13.73
N LEU A 89 -11.68 -22.70 -13.43
CA LEU A 89 -10.32 -22.18 -13.69
C LEU A 89 -10.12 -21.83 -15.16
N TYR A 90 -10.67 -22.62 -16.07
CA TYR A 90 -10.57 -22.36 -17.50
C TYR A 90 -11.26 -21.06 -17.90
N THR A 91 -12.48 -20.80 -17.40
CA THR A 91 -13.20 -19.55 -17.66
C THR A 91 -12.50 -18.32 -17.07
N GLU A 92 -11.88 -18.45 -15.89
CA GLU A 92 -11.09 -17.38 -15.27
C GLU A 92 -9.87 -17.02 -16.12
N ILE A 93 -9.15 -18.04 -16.63
CA ILE A 93 -8.01 -17.85 -17.53
C ILE A 93 -8.45 -17.14 -18.81
N LEU A 94 -9.54 -17.59 -19.43
CA LEU A 94 -10.09 -16.94 -20.63
C LEU A 94 -10.45 -15.48 -20.33
N GLU A 95 -11.13 -15.20 -19.23
CA GLU A 95 -11.54 -13.82 -18.93
C GLU A 95 -10.34 -12.92 -18.70
N GLN A 96 -9.31 -13.42 -18.02
CA GLN A 96 -8.09 -12.68 -17.75
C GLN A 96 -7.25 -12.46 -19.01
N LEU A 97 -7.16 -13.46 -19.90
CA LEU A 97 -6.54 -13.30 -21.21
C LEU A 97 -7.27 -12.25 -22.04
N LEU A 98 -8.61 -12.28 -22.07
CA LEU A 98 -9.43 -11.28 -22.76
C LEU A 98 -9.14 -9.87 -22.27
N LYS A 99 -9.17 -9.66 -20.95
CA LYS A 99 -8.86 -8.36 -20.33
C LYS A 99 -7.44 -7.89 -20.65
N THR A 100 -6.49 -8.82 -20.76
CA THR A 100 -5.07 -8.52 -21.01
C THR A 100 -4.79 -8.20 -22.48
N VAL A 101 -5.36 -8.95 -23.41
CA VAL A 101 -5.26 -8.72 -24.87
C VAL A 101 -5.94 -7.41 -25.25
N THR A 102 -7.17 -7.17 -24.76
CA THR A 102 -7.93 -5.94 -25.05
C THR A 102 -7.48 -4.72 -24.25
N GLN A 103 -6.67 -4.93 -23.21
CA GLN A 103 -6.33 -3.91 -22.21
C GLN A 103 -7.57 -3.27 -21.54
N ASN A 104 -8.71 -3.95 -21.57
CA ASN A 104 -9.97 -3.49 -21.02
C ASN A 104 -10.38 -4.37 -19.83
N LYS A 105 -10.30 -3.82 -18.62
CA LYS A 105 -10.68 -4.54 -17.39
C LYS A 105 -12.16 -4.89 -17.29
N LYS A 106 -13.02 -4.23 -18.08
CA LYS A 106 -14.47 -4.46 -18.12
C LYS A 106 -14.89 -5.45 -19.22
N ALA A 107 -13.94 -5.95 -20.02
CA ALA A 107 -14.25 -6.92 -21.06
C ALA A 107 -14.85 -8.19 -20.44
N GLN A 108 -15.93 -8.68 -21.05
CA GLN A 108 -16.66 -9.86 -20.59
C GLN A 108 -16.51 -10.99 -21.60
N LEU A 109 -16.54 -12.25 -21.14
CA LEU A 109 -16.37 -13.43 -22.02
C LEU A 109 -17.35 -13.49 -23.20
N LYS A 110 -18.52 -12.86 -23.10
CA LYS A 110 -19.48 -12.73 -24.23
C LYS A 110 -18.91 -11.94 -25.43
N GLU A 111 -17.89 -11.12 -25.19
CA GLU A 111 -17.20 -10.30 -26.18
C GLU A 111 -15.97 -11.02 -26.77
N TRP A 112 -15.69 -12.26 -26.33
CA TRP A 112 -14.47 -13.00 -26.68
C TRP A 112 -14.24 -13.10 -28.18
N ASP A 113 -15.21 -13.64 -28.93
CA ASP A 113 -15.05 -13.87 -30.37
C ASP A 113 -14.79 -12.56 -31.11
N VAL A 114 -15.54 -11.51 -30.78
CA VAL A 114 -15.39 -10.19 -31.42
C VAL A 114 -14.01 -9.59 -31.12
N ALA A 115 -13.62 -9.59 -29.85
CA ALA A 115 -12.37 -8.98 -29.40
C ALA A 115 -11.13 -9.75 -29.87
N MET A 116 -11.13 -11.09 -29.75
CA MET A 116 -9.99 -11.91 -30.13
C MET A 116 -9.78 -11.89 -31.64
N LYS A 117 -10.85 -12.08 -32.43
CA LYS A 117 -10.71 -12.06 -33.90
C LYS A 117 -10.18 -10.72 -34.40
N TYR A 118 -10.66 -9.61 -33.85
CA TYR A 118 -10.15 -8.28 -34.20
C TYR A 118 -8.65 -8.13 -33.92
N ASN A 119 -8.19 -8.48 -32.72
CA ASN A 119 -6.78 -8.31 -32.34
C ASN A 119 -5.85 -9.31 -33.06
N LEU A 120 -6.31 -10.56 -33.29
CA LEU A 120 -5.51 -11.58 -33.96
C LEU A 120 -5.45 -11.37 -35.48
N ALA A 121 -6.51 -10.85 -36.11
CA ALA A 121 -6.54 -10.52 -37.54
C ALA A 121 -5.56 -9.40 -37.89
N GLN A 122 -5.36 -8.42 -37.00
CA GLN A 122 -4.35 -7.37 -37.19
C GLN A 122 -2.91 -7.89 -37.25
N TRP A 123 -2.70 -9.17 -36.96
CA TRP A 123 -1.39 -9.77 -36.78
C TRP A 123 -1.19 -11.02 -37.62
N ASP A 124 -2.09 -11.27 -38.56
CA ASP A 124 -2.10 -12.45 -39.42
C ASP A 124 -1.98 -13.78 -38.64
N ALA A 125 -2.45 -13.79 -37.38
CA ALA A 125 -2.39 -14.95 -36.51
C ALA A 125 -3.70 -15.74 -36.60
N VAL A 126 -3.58 -17.06 -36.76
CA VAL A 126 -4.71 -18.01 -36.74
C VAL A 126 -5.84 -17.56 -37.70
N LEU A 127 -5.47 -17.30 -38.97
CA LEU A 127 -6.36 -16.70 -39.98
C LEU A 127 -7.67 -17.47 -40.16
N TRP A 128 -7.63 -18.79 -40.05
CA TRP A 128 -8.81 -19.65 -40.13
C TRP A 128 -9.86 -19.34 -39.05
N TYR A 129 -9.47 -18.82 -37.89
CA TYR A 129 -10.37 -18.38 -36.83
C TYR A 129 -10.67 -16.88 -36.92
N SER A 130 -9.67 -16.06 -37.21
CA SER A 130 -9.79 -14.60 -37.14
C SER A 130 -10.56 -13.99 -38.32
N GLN A 131 -10.54 -14.63 -39.50
CA GLN A 131 -11.26 -14.15 -40.69
C GLN A 131 -12.69 -14.71 -40.82
N ASP A 132 -12.94 -15.93 -40.36
CA ASP A 132 -14.27 -16.55 -40.45
C ASP A 132 -15.16 -16.07 -39.30
N GLN A 133 -16.12 -15.19 -39.59
CA GLN A 133 -17.04 -14.67 -38.57
C GLN A 133 -18.00 -15.73 -37.99
N SER A 134 -18.24 -16.84 -38.70
CA SER A 134 -19.20 -17.87 -38.30
C SER A 134 -18.67 -18.80 -37.20
N LEU A 135 -17.36 -19.04 -37.17
CA LEU A 135 -16.73 -19.89 -36.16
C LEU A 135 -16.75 -19.23 -34.79
N LYS A 136 -17.13 -19.97 -33.74
CA LYS A 136 -17.05 -19.48 -32.35
C LYS A 136 -15.97 -20.24 -31.59
N PHE A 137 -15.26 -19.56 -30.71
CA PHE A 137 -14.20 -20.17 -29.90
C PHE A 137 -14.69 -21.39 -29.12
N ARG A 138 -15.87 -21.29 -28.50
CA ARG A 138 -16.46 -22.38 -27.72
C ARG A 138 -16.84 -23.61 -28.55
N THR A 139 -16.97 -23.48 -29.88
CA THR A 139 -17.31 -24.60 -30.77
C THR A 139 -16.07 -25.30 -31.35
N LEU A 140 -14.87 -24.76 -31.09
CA LEU A 140 -13.61 -25.35 -31.55
C LEU A 140 -13.25 -26.59 -30.73
N SER A 141 -12.47 -27.51 -31.32
CA SER A 141 -11.85 -28.60 -30.56
C SER A 141 -10.88 -28.05 -29.52
N VAL A 142 -10.58 -28.81 -28.45
CA VAL A 142 -9.66 -28.34 -27.40
C VAL A 142 -8.30 -27.97 -27.97
N GLY A 143 -7.74 -28.78 -28.87
CA GLY A 143 -6.48 -28.44 -29.56
C GLY A 143 -6.55 -27.10 -30.31
N GLN A 144 -7.62 -26.88 -31.08
CA GLN A 144 -7.84 -25.61 -31.79
C GLN A 144 -8.06 -24.42 -30.85
N GLN A 145 -8.68 -24.64 -29.69
CA GLN A 145 -8.79 -23.60 -28.65
C GLN A 145 -7.39 -23.20 -28.17
N PHE A 146 -6.50 -24.16 -27.93
CA PHE A 146 -5.12 -23.86 -27.52
C PHE A 146 -4.28 -23.21 -28.63
N ASP A 147 -4.56 -23.46 -29.91
CA ASP A 147 -3.93 -22.69 -31.01
C ASP A 147 -4.27 -21.20 -30.92
N VAL A 148 -5.54 -20.88 -30.64
CA VAL A 148 -6.00 -19.50 -30.43
C VAL A 148 -5.40 -18.92 -29.16
N LEU A 149 -5.38 -19.67 -28.05
CA LEU A 149 -4.79 -19.20 -26.79
C LEU A 149 -3.29 -18.94 -26.90
N TYR A 150 -2.57 -19.79 -27.62
CA TYR A 150 -1.15 -19.57 -27.92
C TYR A 150 -0.94 -18.27 -28.69
N ALA A 151 -1.75 -18.00 -29.71
CA ALA A 151 -1.69 -16.73 -30.43
C ALA A 151 -2.00 -15.52 -29.53
N CYS A 152 -2.96 -15.64 -28.60
CA CYS A 152 -3.23 -14.61 -27.59
C CYS A 152 -2.04 -14.38 -26.66
N VAL A 153 -1.40 -15.44 -26.17
CA VAL A 153 -0.19 -15.34 -25.33
C VAL A 153 0.93 -14.65 -26.10
N LYS A 154 1.19 -15.04 -27.36
CA LYS A 154 2.18 -14.38 -28.21
C LYS A 154 1.86 -12.91 -28.47
N TYR A 155 0.58 -12.58 -28.62
CA TYR A 155 0.14 -11.19 -28.71
C TYR A 155 0.47 -10.41 -27.43
N ILE A 156 0.19 -10.97 -26.24
CA ILE A 156 0.51 -10.36 -24.95
C ILE A 156 2.02 -10.15 -24.82
N GLU A 157 2.84 -11.17 -25.07
CA GLU A 157 4.31 -11.10 -25.02
C GLU A 157 4.85 -9.96 -25.88
N ARG A 158 4.30 -9.79 -27.09
CA ARG A 158 4.79 -8.78 -28.03
C ARG A 158 4.19 -7.39 -27.83
N LYS A 159 2.95 -7.21 -27.38
CA LYS A 159 2.27 -5.90 -27.37
C LYS A 159 1.91 -5.37 -25.98
N ASN A 160 1.76 -6.22 -24.97
CA ASN A 160 1.30 -5.76 -23.66
C ASN A 160 2.44 -5.11 -22.87
N GLN A 161 2.34 -3.80 -22.63
CA GLN A 161 3.36 -3.05 -21.88
C GLN A 161 3.50 -3.52 -20.43
N GLY A 162 2.39 -3.87 -19.77
CA GLY A 162 2.40 -4.40 -18.40
C GLY A 162 3.17 -5.72 -18.31
N PHE A 163 2.94 -6.62 -19.28
CA PHE A 163 3.68 -7.87 -19.36
C PHE A 163 5.17 -7.65 -19.64
N ARG A 164 5.55 -6.71 -20.53
CA ARG A 164 6.97 -6.41 -20.76
C ARG A 164 7.69 -5.93 -19.50
N MET A 165 7.03 -5.10 -18.68
CA MET A 165 7.56 -4.68 -17.39
C MET A 165 7.67 -5.87 -16.43
N TYR A 166 6.66 -6.74 -16.39
CA TYR A 166 6.69 -7.97 -15.59
C TYR A 166 7.84 -8.92 -16.02
N LEU A 167 8.00 -9.13 -17.32
CA LEU A 167 9.07 -9.96 -17.88
C LEU A 167 10.45 -9.42 -17.52
N SER A 168 10.64 -8.10 -17.51
CA SER A 168 11.94 -7.50 -17.15
C SER A 168 12.36 -7.80 -15.71
N SER A 169 11.42 -7.98 -14.79
CA SER A 169 11.69 -8.32 -13.39
C SER A 169 11.64 -9.82 -13.08
N HIS A 170 11.12 -10.65 -13.99
CA HIS A 170 10.92 -12.09 -13.78
C HIS A 170 11.49 -12.93 -14.94
N LEU A 171 12.49 -12.42 -15.65
CA LEU A 171 13.03 -13.06 -16.86
C LEU A 171 13.53 -14.49 -16.58
N HIS A 172 14.09 -14.73 -15.39
CA HIS A 172 14.60 -16.04 -14.96
C HIS A 172 13.52 -17.12 -14.97
N MET A 173 12.25 -16.77 -14.73
CA MET A 173 11.14 -17.73 -14.77
C MET A 173 10.79 -18.19 -16.19
N PHE A 174 11.09 -17.36 -17.19
CA PHE A 174 10.87 -17.67 -18.60
C PHE A 174 12.11 -18.28 -19.27
N GLN A 175 13.19 -18.47 -18.51
CA GLN A 175 14.40 -19.18 -18.93
C GLN A 175 14.34 -20.60 -18.38
N PHE A 176 13.75 -21.49 -19.15
CA PHE A 176 13.66 -22.90 -18.77
C PHE A 176 15.03 -23.57 -18.84
N PRO A 177 15.30 -24.58 -17.98
CA PRO A 177 16.50 -25.40 -18.07
C PRO A 177 16.72 -25.91 -19.51
N GLU A 178 17.88 -25.59 -20.07
CA GLU A 178 18.26 -25.93 -21.45
C GLU A 178 19.48 -26.84 -21.48
N CYS A 179 19.38 -27.97 -22.20
CA CYS A 179 20.50 -28.82 -22.56
C CYS A 179 20.79 -28.64 -24.05
N VAL A 180 21.96 -28.07 -24.37
CA VAL A 180 22.37 -27.84 -25.77
C VAL A 180 23.02 -29.10 -26.32
N LEU A 181 22.34 -29.76 -27.25
CA LEU A 181 22.82 -30.98 -27.90
C LEU A 181 23.70 -30.69 -29.14
N GLY A 182 23.60 -29.49 -29.71
CA GLY A 182 24.40 -29.03 -30.84
C GLY A 182 24.08 -27.59 -31.24
N GLU A 183 24.68 -27.09 -32.33
CA GLU A 183 24.54 -25.68 -32.74
C GLU A 183 23.10 -25.27 -33.11
N ARG A 184 22.28 -26.22 -33.54
CA ARG A 184 20.88 -25.99 -33.98
C ARG A 184 19.87 -26.81 -33.20
N HIS A 185 20.29 -27.41 -32.08
CA HIS A 185 19.50 -28.42 -31.38
C HIS A 185 19.63 -28.24 -29.87
N SER A 186 18.51 -28.06 -29.20
CA SER A 186 18.49 -28.01 -27.74
C SER A 186 17.22 -28.60 -27.15
N LEU A 187 17.33 -29.12 -25.93
CA LEU A 187 16.22 -29.64 -25.14
C LEU A 187 15.88 -28.66 -24.04
N TYR A 188 14.59 -28.40 -23.85
CA TYR A 188 14.05 -27.60 -22.76
C TYR A 188 13.22 -28.47 -21.82
N VAL A 189 13.38 -28.25 -20.51
CA VAL A 189 12.51 -28.86 -19.50
C VAL A 189 11.51 -27.82 -19.01
N LEU A 190 10.24 -28.01 -19.35
CA LEU A 190 9.15 -27.13 -18.95
C LEU A 190 8.51 -27.59 -17.62
N PRO A 191 7.75 -26.70 -16.94
CA PRO A 191 7.00 -27.04 -15.73
C PRO A 191 6.15 -28.31 -15.88
N GLY A 192 6.23 -29.21 -14.90
CA GLY A 192 5.52 -30.49 -14.93
C GLY A 192 6.26 -31.63 -15.65
N GLY A 193 7.55 -31.45 -15.96
CA GLY A 193 8.40 -32.52 -16.50
C GLY A 193 8.19 -32.77 -18.00
N LYS A 194 7.85 -31.72 -18.75
CA LYS A 194 7.70 -31.83 -20.20
C LYS A 194 9.02 -31.49 -20.87
N VAL A 195 9.55 -32.43 -21.63
CA VAL A 195 10.77 -32.25 -22.40
C VAL A 195 10.38 -31.83 -23.81
N VAL A 196 10.89 -30.69 -24.25
CA VAL A 196 10.65 -30.16 -25.59
C VAL A 196 11.96 -29.99 -26.32
N GLU A 197 12.04 -30.57 -27.50
CA GLU A 197 13.13 -30.42 -28.43
C GLU A 197 12.91 -29.21 -29.32
N ARG A 198 13.87 -28.29 -29.32
CA ARG A 198 13.96 -27.15 -30.23
C ARG A 198 14.96 -27.47 -31.33
N THR A 199 14.48 -27.48 -32.57
CA THR A 199 15.32 -27.60 -33.76
C THR A 199 15.26 -26.31 -34.57
N MET A 200 16.43 -25.76 -34.91
CA MET A 200 16.53 -24.58 -35.75
C MET A 200 16.78 -25.00 -37.20
N ALA A 201 15.76 -24.86 -38.04
CA ALA A 201 15.86 -25.05 -39.47
C ALA A 201 16.24 -23.71 -40.12
N ALA A 202 17.40 -23.66 -40.78
CA ALA A 202 17.79 -22.53 -41.61
C ALA A 202 17.93 -23.02 -43.04
N ASN A 203 17.40 -22.24 -43.99
CA ASN A 203 17.52 -22.53 -45.42
C ASN A 203 19.01 -22.50 -45.83
N GLU A 204 19.46 -23.37 -46.74
CA GLU A 204 20.89 -23.52 -47.09
C GLU A 204 21.55 -22.23 -47.62
N ASN A 205 20.73 -21.29 -48.12
CA ASN A 205 21.17 -20.01 -48.67
C ASN A 205 21.08 -18.82 -47.69
N ALA A 206 20.69 -19.05 -46.43
CA ALA A 206 20.57 -17.99 -45.43
C ALA A 206 21.95 -17.62 -44.87
N GLU A 207 22.64 -16.67 -45.51
CA GLU A 207 23.89 -16.10 -45.01
C GLU A 207 23.69 -14.64 -44.59
N LEU A 208 24.00 -14.34 -43.32
CA LEU A 208 24.04 -12.97 -42.83
C LEU A 208 25.48 -12.43 -42.87
N ARG A 209 25.74 -11.44 -43.71
CA ARG A 209 27.07 -10.81 -43.87
C ARG A 209 27.35 -9.71 -42.84
N VAL A 210 26.35 -9.31 -42.08
CA VAL A 210 26.40 -8.17 -41.16
C VAL A 210 25.96 -8.61 -39.76
N PRO A 211 26.72 -8.34 -38.69
CA PRO A 211 26.28 -8.68 -37.32
C PRO A 211 24.88 -8.14 -36.98
N ILE A 212 24.02 -8.98 -36.40
CA ILE A 212 22.62 -8.63 -36.03
C ILE A 212 22.54 -7.36 -35.16
N LYS A 213 23.57 -7.08 -34.36
CA LYS A 213 23.67 -5.88 -33.51
C LYS A 213 23.64 -4.56 -34.30
N PHE A 214 23.93 -4.59 -35.61
CA PHE A 214 23.90 -3.40 -36.47
C PHE A 214 22.52 -3.05 -37.03
N ARG A 215 21.45 -3.76 -36.63
CA ARG A 215 20.07 -3.46 -37.05
C ARG A 215 19.68 -1.98 -36.93
N ASN A 216 20.18 -1.28 -35.91
CA ASN A 216 19.99 0.17 -35.71
C ASN A 216 21.34 0.88 -35.53
N CYS A 217 22.31 0.61 -36.40
CA CYS A 217 23.64 1.20 -36.29
C CYS A 217 23.64 2.68 -36.70
N SER A 218 24.12 3.55 -35.83
CA SER A 218 24.41 4.95 -36.15
C SER A 218 25.90 5.23 -35.98
N VAL A 219 26.55 5.70 -37.03
CA VAL A 219 27.96 6.09 -37.02
C VAL A 219 28.05 7.60 -36.94
N ARG A 220 28.79 8.09 -35.96
CA ARG A 220 29.07 9.51 -35.78
C ARG A 220 30.45 9.81 -36.37
N TYR A 221 30.49 10.70 -37.36
CA TYR A 221 31.72 11.28 -37.87
C TYR A 221 31.88 12.67 -37.27
N GLU A 222 33.05 12.93 -36.68
CA GLU A 222 33.40 14.24 -36.15
C GLU A 222 34.61 14.77 -36.92
N ASN A 223 34.43 15.93 -37.55
CA ASN A 223 35.52 16.76 -38.06
C ASN A 223 35.66 18.01 -37.17
N GLU A 224 36.76 18.76 -37.31
CA GLU A 224 37.11 19.88 -36.43
C GLU A 224 36.00 20.95 -36.27
N ASP A 225 35.08 21.08 -37.24
CA ASP A 225 33.97 22.05 -37.21
C ASP A 225 32.55 21.44 -37.35
N GLN A 226 32.40 20.11 -37.48
CA GLN A 226 31.07 19.51 -37.72
C GLN A 226 30.95 18.07 -37.19
N VAL A 227 29.80 17.76 -36.60
CA VAL A 227 29.39 16.42 -36.19
C VAL A 227 28.26 15.95 -37.09
N GLU A 228 28.49 14.89 -37.86
CA GLU A 228 27.46 14.25 -38.69
C GLU A 228 27.17 12.84 -38.17
N VAL A 229 25.88 12.50 -38.05
CA VAL A 229 25.43 11.17 -37.64
C VAL A 229 24.78 10.50 -38.84
N PHE A 230 25.40 9.43 -39.33
CA PHE A 230 24.87 8.58 -40.39
C PHE A 230 24.21 7.35 -39.78
N GLN A 231 22.98 7.06 -40.19
CA GLN A 231 22.31 5.81 -39.83
C GLN A 231 22.59 4.79 -40.94
N LEU A 232 23.28 3.71 -40.60
CA LEU A 232 23.48 2.58 -41.51
C LEU A 232 22.32 1.60 -41.29
N ASP A 233 21.36 1.58 -42.21
CA ASP A 233 20.17 0.75 -42.11
C ASP A 233 20.43 -0.67 -42.64
N PHE A 234 20.91 -1.55 -41.77
CA PHE A 234 21.02 -2.98 -42.03
C PHE A 234 19.75 -3.75 -41.63
N GLY A 235 18.69 -3.04 -41.24
CA GLY A 235 17.42 -3.64 -40.82
C GLY A 235 16.84 -4.61 -41.84
N PRO A 236 16.69 -4.23 -43.13
CA PRO A 236 16.11 -5.10 -44.15
C PRO A 236 16.89 -6.40 -44.38
N GLU A 237 18.23 -6.35 -44.42
CA GLU A 237 19.07 -7.56 -44.61
C GLU A 237 18.99 -8.51 -43.41
N ILE A 238 18.96 -7.97 -42.20
CA ILE A 238 18.81 -8.75 -40.97
C ILE A 238 17.41 -9.36 -40.89
N ASP A 239 16.37 -8.60 -41.25
CA ASP A 239 14.99 -9.10 -41.27
C ASP A 239 14.78 -10.18 -42.34
N ASP A 240 15.38 -10.02 -43.53
CA ASP A 240 15.39 -11.05 -44.57
C ASP A 240 16.06 -12.33 -44.05
N TYR A 241 17.26 -12.24 -43.47
CA TYR A 241 17.93 -13.40 -42.87
C TYR A 241 17.09 -14.09 -41.78
N LEU A 242 16.53 -13.31 -40.84
CA LEU A 242 15.70 -13.87 -39.76
C LEU A 242 14.42 -14.53 -40.28
N SER A 243 13.88 -14.08 -41.42
CA SER A 243 12.71 -14.70 -42.05
C SER A 243 13.00 -16.11 -42.61
N HIS A 244 14.27 -16.43 -42.88
CA HIS A 244 14.71 -17.74 -43.37
C HIS A 244 15.02 -18.74 -42.24
N ILE A 245 14.93 -18.31 -40.98
CA ILE A 245 15.13 -19.16 -39.81
C ILE A 245 13.76 -19.56 -39.25
N ALA A 246 13.48 -20.86 -39.25
CA ALA A 246 12.32 -21.45 -38.61
C ALA A 246 12.74 -22.23 -37.36
N LEU A 247 11.99 -22.05 -36.28
CA LEU A 247 12.13 -22.83 -35.06
C LEU A 247 11.01 -23.86 -35.02
N ASN A 248 11.37 -25.14 -34.95
CA ASN A 248 10.42 -26.22 -34.74
C ASN A 248 10.55 -26.73 -33.30
N PHE A 249 9.42 -26.98 -32.67
CA PHE A 249 9.34 -27.49 -31.31
C PHE A 249 8.60 -28.83 -31.30
N THR A 250 9.25 -29.87 -30.81
CA THR A 250 8.70 -31.23 -30.69
C THR A 250 8.61 -31.60 -29.22
N VAL A 251 7.42 -31.97 -28.75
CA VAL A 251 7.23 -32.44 -27.37
C VAL A 251 7.64 -33.91 -27.31
N LEU A 252 8.69 -34.22 -26.55
CA LEU A 252 9.20 -35.59 -26.38
C LEU A 252 8.53 -36.29 -25.20
N THR A 253 8.23 -35.55 -24.13
CA THR A 253 7.50 -36.05 -22.97
C THR A 253 6.43 -35.05 -22.58
N ALA A 254 5.24 -35.54 -22.26
CA ALA A 254 4.10 -34.72 -21.87
C ALA A 254 3.56 -35.06 -20.47
N THR A 255 3.87 -36.26 -19.96
CA THR A 255 3.41 -36.73 -18.64
C THR A 255 4.58 -37.13 -17.74
N TRP A 256 4.30 -37.25 -16.43
CA TRP A 256 5.25 -37.75 -15.43
C TRP A 256 5.81 -39.12 -15.81
N ASP A 257 4.95 -40.04 -16.25
CA ASP A 257 5.37 -41.40 -16.59
C ASP A 257 6.26 -41.43 -17.84
N GLU A 258 5.90 -40.66 -18.87
CA GLU A 258 6.73 -40.49 -20.08
C GLU A 258 8.08 -39.83 -19.76
N TYR A 259 8.13 -38.88 -18.82
CA TYR A 259 9.39 -38.30 -18.36
C TYR A 259 10.30 -39.35 -17.73
N LEU A 260 9.76 -40.16 -16.82
CA LEU A 260 10.51 -41.23 -16.17
C LEU A 260 10.99 -42.29 -17.16
N GLU A 261 10.18 -42.64 -18.15
CA GLU A 261 10.56 -43.55 -19.23
C GLU A 261 11.70 -42.94 -20.06
N TYR A 262 11.58 -41.69 -20.47
CA TYR A 262 12.61 -40.99 -21.24
C TYR A 262 13.95 -40.90 -20.51
N VAL A 263 13.95 -40.62 -19.20
CA VAL A 263 15.17 -40.60 -18.37
C VAL A 263 15.85 -41.97 -18.32
N LYS A 264 15.06 -43.06 -18.30
CA LYS A 264 15.58 -44.44 -18.26
C LYS A 264 16.09 -44.92 -19.61
N GLU A 265 15.45 -44.49 -20.70
CA GLU A 265 15.80 -44.90 -22.07
C GLU A 265 16.96 -44.09 -22.66
N THR A 266 17.24 -42.90 -22.12
CA THR A 266 18.33 -42.05 -22.58
C THR A 266 19.69 -42.71 -22.37
N THR A 267 20.45 -42.86 -23.45
CA THR A 267 21.80 -43.48 -23.42
C THR A 267 22.95 -42.47 -23.22
N ASP A 268 22.67 -41.18 -23.30
CA ASP A 268 23.66 -40.11 -23.08
C ASP A 268 23.74 -39.77 -21.59
N GLN A 269 24.89 -40.05 -20.97
CA GLN A 269 25.12 -39.83 -19.55
C GLN A 269 24.96 -38.34 -19.16
N GLY A 270 25.43 -37.41 -19.99
CA GLY A 270 25.35 -35.98 -19.68
C GLY A 270 23.89 -35.48 -19.72
N LEU A 271 23.11 -36.00 -20.67
CA LEU A 271 21.68 -35.71 -20.74
C LEU A 271 20.92 -36.35 -19.57
N GLN A 272 21.27 -37.59 -19.21
CA GLN A 272 20.66 -38.29 -18.08
C GLN A 272 20.95 -37.58 -16.75
N GLU A 273 22.17 -37.11 -16.52
CA GLU A 273 22.51 -36.28 -15.35
C GLU A 273 21.73 -34.96 -15.33
N PHE A 274 21.60 -34.29 -16.48
CA PHE A 274 20.80 -33.07 -16.60
C PHE A 274 19.33 -33.30 -16.24
N LEU A 275 18.71 -34.36 -16.75
CA LEU A 275 17.31 -34.68 -16.50
C LEU A 275 17.06 -35.15 -15.05
N THR A 276 17.98 -35.94 -14.48
CA THR A 276 17.84 -36.40 -13.08
C THR A 276 17.95 -35.26 -12.08
N GLN A 277 18.74 -34.22 -12.37
CA GLN A 277 18.78 -33.00 -11.54
C GLN A 277 17.44 -32.26 -11.46
N GLN A 278 16.56 -32.41 -12.45
CA GLN A 278 15.24 -31.77 -12.45
C GLN A 278 14.17 -32.61 -11.71
N LEU A 279 14.44 -33.88 -11.40
CA LEU A 279 13.45 -34.80 -10.80
C LEU A 279 12.78 -34.27 -9.53
N PRO A 280 13.51 -33.69 -8.54
CA PRO A 280 12.88 -33.24 -7.30
C PRO A 280 11.79 -32.19 -7.54
N ALA A 281 12.09 -31.17 -8.35
CA ALA A 281 11.16 -30.09 -8.66
C ALA A 281 9.94 -30.57 -9.45
N ILE A 282 10.15 -31.50 -10.39
CA ILE A 282 9.06 -32.10 -11.17
C ILE A 282 8.16 -32.96 -10.27
N ALA A 283 8.75 -33.76 -9.37
CA ALA A 283 8.02 -34.61 -8.44
C ALA A 283 7.16 -33.79 -7.46
N ASP A 284 7.69 -32.69 -6.92
CA ASP A 284 6.93 -31.79 -6.04
C ASP A 284 5.74 -31.15 -6.76
N ASN A 285 5.94 -30.71 -8.01
CA ASN A 285 4.85 -30.17 -8.81
C ASN A 285 3.77 -31.23 -9.08
N GLU A 286 4.16 -32.45 -9.43
CA GLU A 286 3.25 -33.58 -9.65
C GLU A 286 2.44 -33.91 -8.38
N LEU A 287 3.11 -33.99 -7.22
CA LEU A 287 2.47 -34.22 -5.92
C LEU A 287 1.48 -33.10 -5.56
N ASN A 288 1.86 -31.85 -5.78
CA ASN A 288 0.99 -30.71 -5.51
C ASN A 288 -0.28 -30.78 -6.37
N GLY A 289 -0.15 -31.06 -7.66
CA GLY A 289 -1.30 -31.22 -8.56
C GLY A 289 -2.22 -32.37 -8.12
N ARG A 290 -1.67 -33.54 -7.75
CA ARG A 290 -2.48 -34.67 -7.24
C ARG A 290 -3.20 -34.32 -5.94
N ARG A 291 -2.54 -33.59 -5.03
CA ARG A 291 -3.15 -33.11 -3.79
C ARG A 291 -4.31 -32.15 -4.05
N LEU A 292 -4.14 -31.20 -4.97
CA LEU A 292 -5.18 -30.24 -5.33
C LEU A 292 -6.41 -30.93 -5.94
N CYS A 293 -6.20 -31.87 -6.87
CA CYS A 293 -7.28 -32.69 -7.42
C CYS A 293 -8.02 -33.48 -6.33
N GLY A 294 -7.29 -34.15 -5.44
CA GLY A 294 -7.88 -34.91 -4.33
C GLY A 294 -8.65 -34.03 -3.33
N ASN A 295 -8.22 -32.78 -3.10
CA ASN A 295 -8.97 -31.82 -2.28
C ASN A 295 -10.30 -31.45 -2.95
N ARG A 296 -10.27 -31.13 -4.25
CA ARG A 296 -11.44 -30.72 -5.01
C ARG A 296 -12.48 -31.85 -5.13
N GLU A 297 -12.04 -33.09 -5.32
CA GLU A 297 -12.92 -34.25 -5.31
C GLU A 297 -13.57 -34.48 -3.94
N ARG A 298 -12.83 -34.28 -2.85
CA ARG A 298 -13.38 -34.33 -1.49
C ARG A 298 -14.42 -33.23 -1.28
N GLU A 299 -14.15 -32.01 -1.70
CA GLU A 299 -15.11 -30.90 -1.63
C GLU A 299 -16.38 -31.16 -2.44
N ARG A 300 -16.25 -31.65 -3.67
CA ARG A 300 -17.41 -32.05 -4.50
C ARG A 300 -18.21 -33.16 -3.82
N SER A 301 -17.55 -34.20 -3.30
CA SER A 301 -18.20 -35.28 -2.57
C SER A 301 -18.93 -34.78 -1.32
N MET A 302 -18.31 -33.88 -0.54
CA MET A 302 -18.96 -33.24 0.61
C MET A 302 -20.17 -32.40 0.16
N ALA A 303 -20.04 -31.60 -0.90
CA ALA A 303 -21.13 -30.80 -1.45
C ALA A 303 -22.30 -31.66 -1.95
N GLU A 304 -22.03 -32.76 -2.64
CA GLU A 304 -23.07 -33.71 -3.07
C GLU A 304 -23.77 -34.38 -1.88
N LEU A 305 -23.01 -34.73 -0.82
CA LEU A 305 -23.56 -35.24 0.44
C LEU A 305 -24.47 -34.21 1.14
N LEU A 306 -24.15 -32.91 1.03
CA LEU A 306 -24.96 -31.81 1.57
C LEU A 306 -26.30 -31.62 0.85
N VAL A 307 -26.38 -31.99 -0.44
CA VAL A 307 -27.58 -31.79 -1.28
C VAL A 307 -28.55 -32.98 -1.22
N ARG A 308 -28.07 -34.22 -1.05
CA ARG A 308 -28.90 -35.44 -1.27
C ARG A 308 -29.50 -36.13 -0.03
N ARG A 309 -29.21 -35.70 1.21
CA ARG A 309 -29.83 -36.30 2.44
C ARG A 309 -30.29 -35.24 3.42
N LYS A 310 -31.34 -35.55 4.22
CA LYS A 310 -31.66 -34.82 5.46
C LYS A 310 -30.36 -34.68 6.25
N ARG A 311 -29.86 -33.45 6.34
CA ARG A 311 -28.54 -33.15 6.90
C ARG A 311 -28.45 -33.77 8.29
N SER A 312 -27.34 -34.45 8.58
CA SER A 312 -27.13 -34.96 9.93
C SER A 312 -27.13 -33.75 10.88
N SER A 313 -27.97 -33.80 11.92
CA SER A 313 -28.10 -32.70 12.90
C SER A 313 -26.74 -32.26 13.46
N ARG A 314 -25.81 -33.20 13.60
CA ARG A 314 -24.44 -32.93 14.06
C ARG A 314 -23.60 -32.08 13.10
N LEU A 315 -23.79 -32.25 11.79
CA LEU A 315 -23.04 -31.51 10.79
C LEU A 315 -23.59 -30.09 10.64
N VAL A 316 -24.92 -29.93 10.70
CA VAL A 316 -25.57 -28.61 10.78
C VAL A 316 -25.13 -27.86 12.03
N ALA A 317 -25.13 -28.51 13.20
CA ALA A 317 -24.66 -27.90 14.44
C ALA A 317 -23.19 -27.46 14.35
N ARG A 318 -22.32 -28.25 13.68
CA ARG A 318 -20.92 -27.88 13.49
C ARG A 318 -20.75 -26.69 12.54
N GLU A 319 -21.55 -26.62 11.47
CA GLU A 319 -21.55 -25.48 10.55
C GLU A 319 -22.10 -24.21 11.20
N GLU A 320 -23.18 -24.32 11.98
CA GLU A 320 -23.72 -23.23 12.78
C GLU A 320 -22.73 -22.75 13.83
N ASP A 321 -22.01 -23.67 14.50
CA ASP A 321 -20.92 -23.33 15.41
C ASP A 321 -19.76 -22.63 14.71
N THR A 322 -19.34 -23.11 13.53
CA THR A 322 -18.28 -22.44 12.76
C THR A 322 -18.72 -21.05 12.31
N ARG A 323 -19.93 -20.92 11.75
CA ARG A 323 -20.49 -19.62 11.36
C ARG A 323 -20.62 -18.66 12.54
N ARG A 324 -21.04 -19.16 13.70
CA ARG A 324 -21.10 -18.38 14.94
C ARG A 324 -19.71 -17.87 15.34
N ARG A 325 -18.68 -18.72 15.28
CA ARG A 325 -17.30 -18.31 15.58
C ARG A 325 -16.76 -17.29 14.59
N ASP A 326 -17.03 -17.49 13.30
CA ASP A 326 -16.59 -16.57 12.25
C ASP A 326 -17.27 -15.20 12.41
N LEU A 327 -18.56 -15.17 12.72
CA LEU A 327 -19.30 -13.94 13.03
C LEU A 327 -18.78 -13.25 14.31
N GLU A 328 -18.51 -14.02 15.36
CA GLU A 328 -17.94 -13.48 16.60
C GLU A 328 -16.54 -12.90 16.37
N ALA A 329 -15.69 -13.59 15.60
CA ALA A 329 -14.36 -13.11 15.23
C ALA A 329 -14.43 -11.82 14.40
N GLY A 330 -15.27 -11.78 13.37
CA GLY A 330 -15.47 -10.58 12.54
C GLY A 330 -16.03 -9.40 13.34
N TRP A 331 -16.90 -9.66 14.31
CA TRP A 331 -17.41 -8.64 15.24
C TRP A 331 -16.31 -8.08 16.14
N LEU A 332 -15.47 -8.92 16.72
CA LEU A 332 -14.34 -8.48 17.55
C LEU A 332 -13.32 -7.69 16.75
N GLU A 333 -13.00 -8.13 15.52
CA GLU A 333 -12.11 -7.41 14.61
C GLU A 333 -12.67 -6.01 14.27
N LYS A 334 -13.96 -5.92 13.95
CA LYS A 334 -14.66 -4.63 13.71
C LYS A 334 -14.58 -3.71 14.93
N LEU A 335 -14.76 -4.24 16.14
CA LEU A 335 -14.66 -3.45 17.38
C LEU A 335 -13.22 -2.97 17.64
N ASP A 336 -12.21 -3.82 17.40
CA ASP A 336 -10.80 -3.46 17.56
C ASP A 336 -10.37 -2.37 16.57
N GLU A 337 -10.76 -2.49 15.29
CA GLU A 337 -10.49 -1.48 14.26
C GLU A 337 -11.18 -0.15 14.56
N ARG A 338 -12.45 -0.21 15.02
CA ARG A 338 -13.20 0.96 15.50
C ARG A 338 -12.44 1.67 16.62
N ASP A 339 -12.01 0.92 17.63
CA ASP A 339 -11.27 1.46 18.78
C ASP A 339 -9.92 2.06 18.37
N GLN A 340 -9.21 1.40 17.47
CA GLN A 340 -7.95 1.88 16.91
C GLN A 340 -8.14 3.20 16.17
N CYS A 341 -9.19 3.32 15.36
CA CYS A 341 -9.55 4.54 14.64
C CYS A 341 -9.82 5.71 15.60
N LEU A 342 -10.65 5.48 16.62
CA LEU A 342 -10.98 6.49 17.63
C LEU A 342 -9.74 6.94 18.42
N ARG A 343 -8.90 6.01 18.88
CA ARG A 343 -7.65 6.33 19.60
C ARG A 343 -6.64 7.04 18.70
N ALA A 344 -6.54 6.68 17.42
CA ALA A 344 -5.68 7.36 16.46
C ALA A 344 -6.10 8.82 16.28
N ARG A 345 -7.40 9.08 16.07
CA ARG A 345 -7.95 10.45 15.99
C ARG A 345 -7.68 11.24 17.26
N GLN A 346 -7.97 10.68 18.44
CA GLN A 346 -7.72 11.34 19.72
C GLN A 346 -6.23 11.71 19.91
N ARG A 347 -5.30 10.80 19.59
CA ARG A 347 -3.87 11.08 19.64
C ARG A 347 -3.46 12.19 18.67
N ALA A 348 -4.01 12.18 17.45
CA ALA A 348 -3.75 13.22 16.45
C ALA A 348 -4.27 14.59 16.91
N VAL A 349 -5.49 14.66 17.44
CA VAL A 349 -6.11 15.87 18.00
C VAL A 349 -5.32 16.38 19.21
N ALA A 350 -4.89 15.51 20.12
CA ALA A 350 -4.10 15.90 21.28
C ALA A 350 -2.74 16.48 20.87
N LYS A 351 -2.05 15.85 19.92
CA LYS A 351 -0.79 16.34 19.36
C LYS A 351 -0.97 17.70 18.68
N ALA A 352 -2.02 17.84 17.87
CA ALA A 352 -2.35 19.09 17.20
C ALA A 352 -2.70 20.20 18.19
N SER A 353 -3.55 19.91 19.16
CA SER A 353 -4.00 20.87 20.18
C SER A 353 -2.83 21.35 21.03
N LYS A 354 -1.92 20.46 21.43
CA LYS A 354 -0.68 20.84 22.13
C LYS A 354 0.16 21.79 21.30
N ALA A 355 0.41 21.45 20.04
CA ALA A 355 1.21 22.27 19.14
C ALA A 355 0.60 23.67 18.90
N ILE A 356 -0.73 23.73 18.72
CA ILE A 356 -1.46 25.00 18.60
C ILE A 356 -1.36 25.79 19.92
N LYS A 357 -1.50 25.12 21.08
CA LYS A 357 -1.32 25.76 22.39
C LYS A 357 0.09 26.36 22.53
N ASP A 358 1.14 25.61 22.18
CA ASP A 358 2.54 26.08 22.26
C ASP A 358 2.79 27.31 21.36
N ALA A 359 2.23 27.31 20.15
CA ALA A 359 2.32 28.44 19.22
C ALA A 359 1.55 29.68 19.74
N MET A 360 0.28 29.51 20.13
CA MET A 360 -0.53 30.59 20.71
C MET A 360 0.07 31.12 22.01
N TRP A 361 0.69 30.26 22.81
CA TRP A 361 1.35 30.64 24.05
C TRP A 361 2.48 31.64 23.80
N THR A 362 3.32 31.35 22.81
CA THR A 362 4.39 32.25 22.40
C THR A 362 3.83 33.61 21.96
N MET A 363 2.77 33.61 21.15
CA MET A 363 2.10 34.85 20.70
C MET A 363 1.46 35.64 21.86
N LEU A 364 0.85 34.96 22.84
CA LEU A 364 0.28 35.61 24.03
C LEU A 364 1.37 36.31 24.85
N TRP A 365 2.51 35.65 25.06
CA TRP A 365 3.66 36.24 25.74
C TRP A 365 4.21 37.45 24.99
N GLU A 366 4.36 37.38 23.67
CA GLU A 366 4.82 38.52 22.87
C GLU A 366 3.87 39.72 22.96
N ARG A 367 2.55 39.49 22.90
CA ARG A 367 1.54 40.54 23.07
C ARG A 367 1.57 41.14 24.47
N PHE A 368 1.69 40.29 25.50
CA PHE A 368 1.85 40.74 26.88
C PHE A 368 3.12 41.59 27.07
N GLU A 369 4.27 41.14 26.58
CA GLU A 369 5.53 41.88 26.67
C GLU A 369 5.50 43.20 25.90
N ALA A 370 4.82 43.24 24.75
CA ALA A 370 4.63 44.46 23.99
C ALA A 370 3.85 45.50 24.80
N ASP A 371 2.78 45.08 25.49
CA ASP A 371 2.01 45.97 26.36
C ASP A 371 2.79 46.36 27.62
N VAL A 372 3.58 45.46 28.21
CA VAL A 372 4.49 45.79 29.33
C VAL A 372 5.51 46.86 28.92
N LYS A 373 6.05 46.80 27.69
CA LYS A 373 6.97 47.83 27.17
C LYS A 373 6.28 49.18 27.00
N VAL A 374 5.06 49.19 26.48
CA VAL A 374 4.25 50.41 26.32
C VAL A 374 3.90 51.02 27.68
N GLU A 375 3.47 50.19 28.63
CA GLU A 375 3.10 50.63 29.97
C GLU A 375 4.31 51.15 30.76
N LYS A 376 5.49 50.51 30.63
CA LYS A 376 6.76 51.04 31.16
C LYS A 376 7.09 52.42 30.58
N LEU A 377 6.89 52.62 29.28
CA LEU A 377 7.13 53.91 28.63
C LEU A 377 6.14 54.96 29.14
N ARG A 378 4.84 54.62 29.22
CA ARG A 378 3.77 55.49 29.71
C ARG A 378 4.06 55.99 31.12
N ARG A 379 4.44 55.09 32.04
CA ARG A 379 4.80 55.46 33.42
C ARG A 379 6.06 56.30 33.49
N ARG A 380 7.08 56.05 32.65
CA ARG A 380 8.25 56.94 32.57
C ARG A 380 7.90 58.36 32.11
N THR A 381 6.93 58.51 31.22
CA THR A 381 6.48 59.82 30.75
C THR A 381 5.62 60.55 31.77
N ILE A 382 4.84 59.82 32.59
CA ILE A 382 3.95 60.39 33.61
C ILE A 382 4.69 60.66 34.94
N ASP A 383 5.56 59.74 35.37
CA ASP A 383 6.33 59.86 36.62
C ASP A 383 7.56 60.78 36.49
N SER A 384 7.90 61.23 35.28
CA SER A 384 8.91 62.28 35.08
C SER A 384 8.44 63.66 35.57
N ASP A 385 7.14 63.86 35.75
CA ASP A 385 6.55 65.10 36.31
C ASP A 385 6.16 64.97 37.80
N ALA A 386 6.28 63.78 38.40
CA ALA A 386 5.99 63.53 39.81
C ALA A 386 7.25 63.01 40.52
N THR A 387 8.00 63.94 41.12
CA THR A 387 9.14 63.60 41.96
C THR A 387 8.69 62.82 43.18
N SER A 388 9.30 61.64 43.38
CA SER A 388 9.42 60.91 44.65
C SER A 388 8.15 60.37 45.31
N GLN A 389 7.96 59.05 45.22
CA GLN A 389 7.86 58.12 46.39
C GLN A 389 7.30 56.78 45.93
N LEU A 390 8.15 55.77 45.82
CA LEU A 390 7.80 54.35 45.97
C LEU A 390 9.09 53.56 46.18
N GLN A 391 9.69 53.76 47.35
CA GLN A 391 10.53 52.74 47.96
C GLN A 391 9.60 51.80 48.75
N SER A 392 9.86 50.50 48.63
CA SER A 392 9.48 49.47 49.61
C SER A 392 8.03 48.94 49.55
N ARG A 393 7.76 48.04 48.59
CA ARG A 393 6.98 46.82 48.87
C ARG A 393 7.80 45.61 48.45
N GLU A 394 8.86 45.36 49.22
CA GLU A 394 9.49 44.04 49.30
C GLU A 394 8.60 43.13 50.16
N ASN A 395 8.51 41.87 49.75
CA ASN A 395 7.85 40.74 50.40
C ASN A 395 6.34 40.61 50.18
N ASP A 396 5.98 40.20 48.97
CA ASP A 396 5.44 38.85 48.76
C ASP A 396 5.56 38.50 47.27
N ALA A 397 5.42 37.23 46.91
CA ALA A 397 5.54 36.72 45.54
C ALA A 397 4.42 37.24 44.60
N GLN A 398 4.32 38.56 44.44
CA GLN A 398 3.28 39.25 43.70
C GLN A 398 3.84 39.87 42.42
N LEU A 399 3.01 39.83 41.38
CA LEU A 399 3.26 40.46 40.09
C LEU A 399 3.53 41.97 40.27
N SER A 400 4.36 42.55 39.40
CA SER A 400 4.61 44.00 39.47
C SER A 400 3.34 44.80 39.13
N ASP A 401 3.22 46.04 39.61
CA ASP A 401 2.09 46.92 39.28
C ASP A 401 1.93 47.14 37.76
N ILE A 402 3.01 46.97 37.00
CA ILE A 402 3.00 47.03 35.53
C ILE A 402 2.40 45.74 34.96
N ASP A 403 2.80 44.57 35.49
CA ASP A 403 2.26 43.28 35.07
C ASP A 403 0.74 43.21 35.36
N LEU A 404 0.29 43.68 36.53
CA LEU A 404 -1.14 43.74 36.90
C LEU A 404 -1.92 44.68 35.97
N ALA A 405 -1.40 45.88 35.70
CA ALA A 405 -2.06 46.82 34.80
C ALA A 405 -2.21 46.28 33.37
N VAL A 406 -1.24 45.51 32.88
CA VAL A 406 -1.32 44.86 31.57
C VAL A 406 -2.28 43.67 31.57
N LEU A 407 -2.33 42.88 32.64
CA LEU A 407 -3.29 41.77 32.78
C LEU A 407 -4.74 42.24 32.86
N GLU A 408 -4.99 43.45 33.35
CA GLU A 408 -6.33 44.03 33.47
C GLU A 408 -6.75 44.84 32.23
N ASN A 409 -5.82 45.60 31.64
CA ASN A 409 -6.14 46.61 30.63
C ASN A 409 -5.23 46.61 29.40
N GLY A 410 -4.35 45.61 29.24
CA GLY A 410 -3.42 45.51 28.11
C GLY A 410 -4.15 45.37 26.77
N PRO A 411 -4.11 46.38 25.87
CA PRO A 411 -4.95 46.38 24.66
C PRO A 411 -4.55 45.27 23.68
N LYS A 412 -3.26 44.92 23.57
CA LYS A 412 -2.81 43.83 22.70
C LYS A 412 -3.00 42.48 23.38
N TYR A 413 -2.73 42.40 24.69
CA TYR A 413 -2.93 41.19 25.46
C TYR A 413 -4.39 40.72 25.38
N HIS A 414 -5.37 41.59 25.64
CA HIS A 414 -6.80 41.24 25.61
C HIS A 414 -7.37 41.02 24.21
N GLN A 415 -6.70 41.48 23.15
CA GLN A 415 -7.13 41.20 21.80
C GLN A 415 -7.05 39.69 21.53
N PRO A 416 -8.15 39.02 21.10
CA PRO A 416 -8.13 37.59 20.82
C PRO A 416 -7.14 37.27 19.68
N LEU A 417 -6.44 36.15 19.82
CA LEU A 417 -5.60 35.59 18.75
C LEU A 417 -6.49 35.00 17.65
N ILE A 418 -7.57 34.32 18.06
CA ILE A 418 -8.54 33.70 17.16
C ILE A 418 -9.84 34.50 17.15
N GLN A 419 -10.02 35.32 16.12
CA GLN A 419 -11.20 36.15 15.91
C GLN A 419 -12.28 35.39 15.14
N VAL A 420 -13.08 34.62 15.87
CA VAL A 420 -14.23 33.90 15.33
C VAL A 420 -15.50 34.29 16.09
N ASP A 421 -16.57 34.56 15.35
CA ASP A 421 -17.89 34.82 15.92
C ASP A 421 -18.42 33.57 16.63
N ALA A 422 -19.25 33.79 17.63
CA ALA A 422 -19.94 32.69 18.30
C ALA A 422 -20.79 31.90 17.29
N PRO A 423 -20.86 30.57 17.42
CA PRO A 423 -21.72 29.76 16.57
C PRO A 423 -23.19 30.21 16.71
N VAL A 424 -23.87 30.44 15.57
CA VAL A 424 -25.30 30.72 15.51
C VAL A 424 -26.00 29.65 14.65
N PRO A 425 -27.04 28.95 15.16
CA PRO A 425 -27.54 28.94 16.54
C PRO A 425 -26.50 28.35 17.50
N GLU A 426 -26.86 28.15 18.76
CA GLU A 426 -25.98 27.54 19.77
C GLU A 426 -25.21 26.31 19.26
N PRO A 427 -24.02 26.00 19.84
CA PRO A 427 -23.18 24.91 19.38
C PRO A 427 -23.96 23.60 19.22
N LEU A 428 -24.02 23.04 18.00
CA LEU A 428 -24.76 21.81 17.76
C LEU A 428 -24.19 20.65 18.58
N LYS A 429 -25.06 19.90 19.24
CA LYS A 429 -24.69 18.65 19.91
C LYS A 429 -24.60 17.55 18.86
N ILE A 430 -23.38 17.10 18.59
CA ILE A 430 -23.11 16.04 17.59
C ILE A 430 -23.00 14.70 18.32
N GLU A 431 -23.90 13.78 18.00
CA GLU A 431 -23.88 12.41 18.55
C GLU A 431 -23.15 11.42 17.63
N SER A 432 -22.94 11.79 16.35
CA SER A 432 -22.16 10.99 15.41
C SER A 432 -20.69 10.96 15.77
N LEU A 433 -20.11 9.77 15.63
CA LEU A 433 -18.68 9.55 15.81
C LEU A 433 -17.87 9.86 14.54
N GLU A 434 -18.53 10.19 13.42
CA GLU A 434 -17.92 10.46 12.11
C GLU A 434 -16.93 9.35 11.68
N LEU A 435 -17.28 8.10 11.96
CA LEU A 435 -16.56 6.91 11.52
C LEU A 435 -16.97 6.50 10.10
N PRO A 436 -16.08 5.82 9.34
CA PRO A 436 -16.44 5.10 8.12
C PRO A 436 -17.60 4.13 8.37
N ASP A 437 -18.45 3.94 7.36
CA ASP A 437 -19.65 3.09 7.49
C ASP A 437 -19.32 1.65 7.90
N GLU A 438 -18.19 1.12 7.43
CA GLU A 438 -17.67 -0.22 7.74
C GLU A 438 -17.43 -0.41 9.25
N LEU A 439 -17.13 0.68 9.99
CA LEU A 439 -16.81 0.66 11.43
C LEU A 439 -18.00 1.09 12.32
N LEU A 440 -19.13 1.46 11.72
CA LEU A 440 -20.35 1.78 12.47
C LEU A 440 -21.02 0.50 12.94
N ILE A 441 -21.56 0.54 14.16
CA ILE A 441 -22.44 -0.49 14.68
C ILE A 441 -23.83 -0.20 14.13
N THR A 442 -24.32 -1.09 13.27
CA THR A 442 -25.65 -0.98 12.65
C THR A 442 -26.68 -1.82 13.39
N ARG A 443 -27.97 -1.57 13.13
CA ARG A 443 -29.04 -2.44 13.63
C ARG A 443 -28.95 -3.85 13.05
N GLU A 444 -28.48 -3.96 11.81
CA GLU A 444 -28.29 -5.23 11.11
C GLU A 444 -27.22 -6.07 11.82
N ASP A 445 -26.07 -5.47 12.16
CA ASP A 445 -25.01 -6.14 12.93
C ASP A 445 -25.55 -6.74 14.24
N LEU A 446 -26.25 -5.92 15.04
CA LEU A 446 -26.78 -6.35 16.33
C LEU A 446 -27.85 -7.44 16.17
N SER A 447 -28.68 -7.36 15.12
CA SER A 447 -29.68 -8.38 14.83
C SER A 447 -29.05 -9.71 14.38
N SER A 448 -27.99 -9.65 13.58
CA SER A 448 -27.24 -10.82 13.11
C SER A 448 -26.58 -11.54 14.29
N LEU A 449 -25.92 -10.80 15.18
CA LEU A 449 -25.31 -11.36 16.40
C LEU A 449 -26.35 -12.00 17.32
N ALA A 450 -27.49 -11.33 17.52
CA ALA A 450 -28.58 -11.86 18.33
C ALA A 450 -29.16 -13.16 17.76
N ASN A 451 -29.33 -13.23 16.43
CA ASN A 451 -29.82 -14.43 15.73
C ASN A 451 -28.87 -15.63 15.89
N HIS A 452 -27.58 -15.39 16.11
CA HIS A 452 -26.56 -16.42 16.32
C HIS A 452 -26.20 -16.65 17.81
N GLY A 453 -26.95 -16.05 18.74
CA GLY A 453 -26.75 -16.24 20.18
C GLY A 453 -25.45 -15.63 20.72
N ILE A 454 -24.90 -14.61 20.04
CA ILE A 454 -23.74 -13.85 20.47
C ILE A 454 -24.24 -12.63 21.27
N SER A 455 -23.67 -12.40 22.46
CA SER A 455 -24.11 -11.30 23.32
C SER A 455 -23.63 -9.95 22.79
N ALA A 456 -24.57 -9.08 22.41
CA ALA A 456 -24.31 -7.71 21.98
C ALA A 456 -25.13 -6.66 22.77
N ALA A 457 -25.66 -7.04 23.94
CA ALA A 457 -26.61 -6.24 24.72
C ALA A 457 -26.04 -4.90 25.25
N GLU A 458 -24.71 -4.77 25.30
CA GLU A 458 -24.03 -3.55 25.75
C GLU A 458 -23.90 -2.48 24.66
N TYR A 459 -24.25 -2.81 23.40
CA TYR A 459 -24.06 -1.94 22.26
C TYR A 459 -25.39 -1.40 21.73
N THR A 460 -25.39 -0.12 21.38
CA THR A 460 -26.48 0.55 20.67
C THR A 460 -26.03 0.93 19.27
N PRO A 461 -26.93 0.95 18.27
CA PRO A 461 -26.60 1.42 16.93
C PRO A 461 -26.03 2.84 16.97
N ASP A 462 -24.98 3.09 16.19
CA ASP A 462 -24.41 4.43 16.08
C ASP A 462 -25.35 5.37 15.31
N SER A 463 -25.31 6.65 15.68
CA SER A 463 -25.99 7.68 14.90
C SER A 463 -25.25 7.93 13.59
N THR A 464 -25.98 7.85 12.48
CA THR A 464 -25.50 8.21 11.14
C THR A 464 -25.64 9.70 10.83
N SER A 465 -26.30 10.47 11.71
CA SER A 465 -26.56 11.89 11.49
C SER A 465 -25.27 12.73 11.59
N TRP A 466 -24.96 13.52 10.58
CA TRP A 466 -23.82 14.42 10.61
C TRP A 466 -24.28 15.86 10.79
N GLY A 467 -23.49 16.69 11.48
CA GLY A 467 -23.83 18.09 11.74
C GLY A 467 -22.98 19.08 10.97
N PHE A 468 -23.65 20.06 10.39
CA PHE A 468 -23.03 21.19 9.71
C PHE A 468 -23.21 22.46 10.54
N GLN A 469 -22.10 23.17 10.82
CA GLN A 469 -22.13 24.48 11.47
C GLN A 469 -20.85 25.24 11.12
N CYS A 470 -20.98 26.35 10.40
CA CYS A 470 -19.85 27.07 9.81
C CYS A 470 -19.77 28.53 10.33
N PRO A 471 -18.56 29.13 10.46
CA PRO A 471 -18.41 30.53 10.88
C PRO A 471 -19.15 31.58 10.04
N CYS A 472 -19.50 31.27 8.78
CA CYS A 472 -20.32 32.17 7.96
C CYS A 472 -21.77 32.31 8.44
N ASN A 473 -22.23 31.44 9.34
CA ASN A 473 -23.58 31.43 9.92
C ASN A 473 -24.73 31.45 8.88
N VAL A 474 -24.47 31.02 7.64
CA VAL A 474 -25.48 30.96 6.56
C VAL A 474 -26.52 29.87 6.84
N VAL A 475 -26.07 28.72 7.32
CA VAL A 475 -26.93 27.59 7.68
C VAL A 475 -26.26 26.72 8.76
N ALA A 476 -27.07 26.11 9.60
CA ALA A 476 -26.65 25.13 10.59
C ALA A 476 -27.75 24.09 10.79
N GLY A 477 -27.38 22.82 10.96
CA GLY A 477 -28.34 21.74 11.16
C GLY A 477 -27.72 20.36 10.99
N LEU A 478 -28.55 19.34 11.14
CA LEU A 478 -28.17 17.95 10.90
C LEU A 478 -28.57 17.54 9.48
N ASN A 479 -27.76 16.71 8.83
CA ASN A 479 -28.05 16.07 7.53
C ASN A 479 -28.51 17.04 6.42
N LEU A 480 -27.73 18.10 6.17
CA LEU A 480 -28.05 19.13 5.17
C LEU A 480 -27.64 18.75 3.74
N ASN A 481 -27.84 17.48 3.36
CA ASN A 481 -27.41 16.92 2.07
C ASN A 481 -27.99 17.67 0.86
N ASP A 482 -29.22 18.17 0.98
CA ASP A 482 -29.95 18.84 -0.09
C ASP A 482 -29.87 20.37 -0.04
N ASN A 483 -29.14 20.93 0.94
CA ASN A 483 -29.06 22.37 1.08
C ASN A 483 -27.99 22.96 0.14
N ASP A 484 -28.40 23.83 -0.79
CA ASP A 484 -27.51 24.43 -1.79
C ASP A 484 -26.34 25.20 -1.17
N ALA A 485 -26.54 25.86 -0.03
CA ALA A 485 -25.48 26.59 0.66
C ALA A 485 -24.35 25.68 1.12
N VAL A 486 -24.64 24.39 1.37
CA VAL A 486 -23.67 23.37 1.79
C VAL A 486 -23.11 22.61 0.58
N ARG A 487 -23.95 22.30 -0.42
CA ARG A 487 -23.55 21.53 -1.61
C ARG A 487 -22.58 22.27 -2.52
N SER A 488 -22.70 23.60 -2.63
CA SER A 488 -21.87 24.39 -3.55
C SER A 488 -20.44 24.62 -3.08
N HIS A 489 -20.07 24.13 -1.89
CA HIS A 489 -18.79 24.43 -1.23
C HIS A 489 -17.99 23.18 -0.88
N THR A 490 -16.68 23.38 -0.63
CA THR A 490 -15.80 22.31 -0.14
C THR A 490 -15.96 22.21 1.37
N LEU A 491 -16.33 21.03 1.85
CA LEU A 491 -16.53 20.78 3.28
C LEU A 491 -15.30 20.16 3.91
N VAL A 492 -15.02 20.56 5.16
CA VAL A 492 -14.00 20.00 6.03
C VAL A 492 -14.61 19.68 7.40
N CYS A 493 -14.18 18.57 8.02
CA CYS A 493 -14.66 18.15 9.33
C CYS A 493 -13.62 18.49 10.40
N CYS A 494 -14.04 19.14 11.49
CA CYS A 494 -13.18 19.36 12.65
C CYS A 494 -12.99 18.05 13.42
N ASP A 495 -11.75 17.57 13.52
CA ASP A 495 -11.45 16.31 14.23
C ASP A 495 -11.68 16.40 15.75
N SER A 496 -11.77 17.62 16.29
CA SER A 496 -12.02 17.86 17.72
C SER A 496 -13.50 17.92 18.09
N CYS A 497 -14.35 18.59 17.29
CA CYS A 497 -15.78 18.77 17.61
C CYS A 497 -16.72 18.05 16.65
N LEU A 498 -16.18 17.38 15.63
CA LEU A 498 -16.91 16.57 14.63
C LEU A 498 -17.94 17.34 13.80
N ARG A 499 -17.84 18.67 13.78
CA ARG A 499 -18.69 19.53 12.95
C ARG A 499 -18.09 19.74 11.58
N TRP A 500 -18.93 19.63 10.57
CA TRP A 500 -18.61 19.96 9.19
C TRP A 500 -18.78 21.46 8.94
N GLN A 501 -17.84 22.04 8.19
CA GLN A 501 -17.78 23.47 7.89
C GLN A 501 -17.33 23.67 6.44
N HIS A 502 -17.64 24.83 5.86
CA HIS A 502 -16.98 25.26 4.63
C HIS A 502 -15.49 25.49 4.90
N LEU A 503 -14.64 24.91 4.05
CA LEU A 503 -13.21 25.13 4.06
C LEU A 503 -12.90 26.59 3.67
N GLU A 504 -13.69 27.16 2.77
CA GLU A 504 -13.51 28.51 2.26
C GLU A 504 -13.77 29.59 3.34
N CYS A 505 -14.60 29.27 4.33
CA CYS A 505 -14.91 30.16 5.46
C CYS A 505 -13.88 30.11 6.60
N GLN A 506 -12.81 29.32 6.46
CA GLN A 506 -11.70 29.32 7.42
C GLN A 506 -10.74 30.46 7.07
N GLN A 507 -10.42 31.30 8.05
CA GLN A 507 -9.48 32.41 7.84
C GLN A 507 -8.06 31.88 7.61
N ASP A 508 -7.31 32.51 6.69
CA ASP A 508 -5.96 32.06 6.31
C ASP A 508 -4.95 32.12 7.46
N ASN A 509 -5.12 33.07 8.39
CA ASN A 509 -4.33 33.15 9.62
C ASN A 509 -4.49 31.90 10.50
N TRP A 510 -5.68 31.26 10.54
CA TRP A 510 -5.91 30.03 11.31
C TRP A 510 -5.23 28.83 10.64
N ILE A 511 -5.30 28.75 9.31
CA ILE A 511 -4.61 27.70 8.53
C ILE A 511 -3.09 27.86 8.68
N THR A 512 -2.59 29.09 8.66
CA THR A 512 -1.17 29.40 8.87
C THR A 512 -0.74 28.97 10.28
N LEU A 513 -1.52 29.28 11.30
CA LEU A 513 -1.25 28.85 12.69
C LEU A 513 -1.23 27.33 12.83
N LEU A 514 -2.13 26.61 12.13
CA LEU A 514 -2.09 25.15 12.06
C LEU A 514 -0.79 24.62 11.45
N GLY A 515 -0.27 25.30 10.43
CA GLY A 515 0.99 24.95 9.79
C GLY A 515 2.22 25.26 10.65
N GLU A 516 2.27 26.45 11.26
CA GLU A 516 3.34 26.88 12.16
C GLU A 516 3.46 25.97 13.38
N ALA A 517 2.32 25.62 14.00
CA ALA A 517 2.26 24.64 15.08
C ALA A 517 2.92 23.31 14.71
N ARG A 518 2.82 22.89 13.43
CA ARG A 518 3.39 21.64 12.91
C ARG A 518 4.76 21.78 12.27
N GLN A 519 5.35 22.97 12.28
CA GLN A 519 6.62 23.29 11.62
C GLN A 519 6.62 22.98 10.11
N ARG A 520 5.44 22.98 9.46
CA ARG A 520 5.26 22.71 8.03
C ARG A 520 4.15 23.60 7.48
N PRO A 521 4.36 24.35 6.39
CA PRO A 521 3.30 25.15 5.79
C PRO A 521 2.20 24.22 5.28
N LEU A 522 0.98 24.40 5.80
CA LEU A 522 -0.21 23.69 5.36
C LEU A 522 -0.95 24.50 4.30
N GLN A 523 -1.39 23.82 3.25
CA GLN A 523 -2.28 24.35 2.23
C GLN A 523 -3.67 23.75 2.42
N ARG A 524 -4.71 24.47 1.96
CA ARG A 524 -6.11 24.01 2.02
C ARG A 524 -6.34 22.60 1.43
N LYS A 525 -5.51 22.19 0.46
CA LYS A 525 -5.54 20.86 -0.18
C LYS A 525 -5.01 19.71 0.69
N ASP A 526 -4.33 20.02 1.81
CA ASP A 526 -3.71 19.01 2.68
C ASP A 526 -4.72 18.40 3.67
N PHE A 527 -5.93 18.98 3.77
CA PHE A 527 -7.02 18.50 4.61
C PHE A 527 -7.93 17.51 3.86
N ALA A 528 -8.51 16.57 4.59
CA ALA A 528 -9.57 15.70 4.07
C ALA A 528 -10.83 16.51 3.79
N THR A 529 -11.22 16.62 2.52
CA THR A 529 -12.32 17.46 2.05
C THR A 529 -13.34 16.68 1.23
N VAL A 530 -14.55 17.23 1.12
CA VAL A 530 -15.65 16.64 0.36
C VAL A 530 -16.55 17.72 -0.24
N THR A 531 -17.09 17.49 -1.43
CA THR A 531 -18.08 18.35 -2.08
C THR A 531 -19.36 17.55 -2.29
N LEU A 532 -20.49 18.03 -1.76
CA LEU A 532 -21.76 17.32 -1.87
C LEU A 532 -22.45 17.65 -3.21
N GLY A 533 -22.99 16.65 -3.90
CA GLY A 533 -23.80 16.86 -5.11
C GLY A 533 -23.05 16.92 -6.44
N MET A 534 -21.72 16.77 -6.48
CA MET A 534 -21.02 16.44 -7.73
C MET A 534 -21.11 14.94 -8.00
N PRO A 535 -21.49 14.50 -9.21
CA PRO A 535 -21.37 13.09 -9.59
C PRO A 535 -19.89 12.71 -9.51
N GLN A 536 -19.57 11.62 -8.81
CA GLN A 536 -18.21 11.10 -8.75
C GLN A 536 -17.70 10.90 -10.18
N ARG A 537 -16.83 11.78 -10.67
CA ARG A 537 -16.01 11.49 -11.85
C ARG A 537 -15.17 10.29 -11.45
N GLY A 538 -15.55 9.12 -11.97
CA GLY A 538 -15.09 7.80 -11.56
C GLY A 538 -13.62 7.75 -11.21
N GLN A 539 -13.30 7.91 -9.92
CA GLN A 539 -12.03 7.52 -9.38
C GLN A 539 -12.05 6.00 -9.24
N ARG A 540 -11.11 5.38 -9.96
CA ARG A 540 -10.78 3.97 -9.92
C ARG A 540 -10.75 3.47 -8.47
N ARG A 541 -11.75 2.68 -8.08
CA ARG A 541 -11.70 1.94 -6.81
C ARG A 541 -10.74 0.75 -6.95
N SER A 542 -9.78 0.74 -6.03
CA SER A 542 -9.10 -0.44 -5.53
C SER A 542 -10.15 -1.35 -4.86
N THR A 543 -10.20 -2.62 -5.26
CA THR A 543 -11.01 -3.65 -4.61
C THR A 543 -10.07 -4.72 -4.05
N ARG A 544 -9.74 -4.58 -2.76
CA ARG A 544 -9.32 -5.67 -1.89
C ARG A 544 -10.26 -5.64 -0.70
N HIS A 545 -11.34 -6.40 -0.77
CA HIS A 545 -11.97 -7.11 0.33
C HIS A 545 -12.84 -8.20 -0.32
N PRO A 546 -12.74 -9.47 0.09
CA PRO A 546 -13.61 -10.51 -0.40
C PRO A 546 -15.02 -10.24 0.13
N ALA A 547 -15.98 -10.06 -0.77
CA ALA A 547 -17.37 -9.98 -0.40
C ALA A 547 -17.79 -11.36 0.14
N VAL A 548 -18.07 -11.42 1.43
CA VAL A 548 -18.90 -12.49 2.01
C VAL A 548 -20.23 -12.42 1.28
N SER A 549 -20.61 -13.55 0.70
CA SER A 549 -21.82 -13.73 -0.10
C SER A 549 -23.07 -13.47 0.74
N GLU A 550 -23.59 -12.24 0.71
CA GLU A 550 -24.94 -11.95 1.13
C GLU A 550 -25.88 -12.04 -0.07
N SER A 551 -26.76 -13.02 0.02
CA SER A 551 -27.90 -13.24 -0.87
C SER A 551 -28.75 -11.98 -0.95
N LYS A 552 -28.73 -11.34 -2.12
CA LYS A 552 -29.75 -10.37 -2.54
C LYS A 552 -31.11 -11.09 -2.62
N ASN A 553 -31.90 -10.98 -1.56
CA ASN A 553 -33.34 -11.02 -1.68
C ASN A 553 -33.83 -9.58 -1.70
N GLU A 554 -34.27 -9.16 -2.88
CA GLU A 554 -35.09 -7.98 -3.10
C GLU A 554 -36.29 -8.06 -2.16
N SER A 555 -36.27 -7.24 -1.12
CA SER A 555 -37.47 -6.89 -0.35
C SER A 555 -37.61 -5.38 -0.43
N GLU A 556 -38.44 -4.97 -1.38
CA GLU A 556 -39.02 -3.64 -1.51
C GLU A 556 -39.84 -3.35 -0.23
N ASN A 557 -39.20 -2.79 0.82
CA ASN A 557 -39.82 -1.97 1.88
C ASN A 557 -38.83 -1.63 3.02
N SER A 558 -37.70 -0.99 2.71
CA SER A 558 -37.00 -0.17 3.70
C SER A 558 -36.91 1.28 3.21
N THR A 559 -37.75 2.12 3.78
CA THR A 559 -37.67 3.59 3.69
C THR A 559 -36.48 4.11 4.51
N ASP A 560 -35.26 3.68 4.16
CA ASP A 560 -34.02 4.31 4.59
C ASP A 560 -33.21 4.59 3.33
N VAL A 561 -33.51 5.74 2.72
CA VAL A 561 -32.61 6.35 1.73
C VAL A 561 -31.27 6.45 2.44
N LEU A 562 -30.28 5.64 2.03
CA LEU A 562 -28.88 5.74 2.47
C LEU A 562 -28.45 7.20 2.33
N LEU A 563 -28.54 7.95 3.43
CA LEU A 563 -28.15 9.35 3.49
C LEU A 563 -26.67 9.38 3.19
N ASP A 564 -26.33 9.91 2.03
CA ASP A 564 -24.97 10.08 1.55
C ASP A 564 -24.18 10.98 2.52
N ARG A 565 -23.47 10.34 3.46
CA ARG A 565 -22.73 11.02 4.53
C ARG A 565 -21.46 11.66 3.94
N PRO A 566 -21.07 12.87 4.35
CA PRO A 566 -19.83 13.47 3.87
C PRO A 566 -18.57 12.62 4.18
N VAL A 567 -18.58 11.84 5.26
CA VAL A 567 -17.49 10.89 5.63
C VAL A 567 -17.32 9.78 4.59
N THR A 568 -18.40 9.28 3.98
CA THR A 568 -18.36 8.17 3.02
C THR A 568 -17.82 8.63 1.66
N ARG A 569 -17.92 9.93 1.40
CA ARG A 569 -17.38 10.61 0.23
C ARG A 569 -16.01 11.24 0.45
N LYS A 570 -15.42 11.16 1.66
CA LYS A 570 -14.03 11.61 1.87
C LYS A 570 -13.15 10.88 0.87
N ALA A 571 -12.60 11.63 -0.08
CA ALA A 571 -11.74 11.07 -1.11
C ALA A 571 -10.59 10.30 -0.43
N SER A 572 -10.44 9.02 -0.76
CA SER A 572 -9.15 8.35 -0.60
C SER A 572 -8.11 9.23 -1.29
N PRO A 573 -6.98 9.59 -0.67
CA PRO A 573 -6.05 10.54 -1.24
C PRO A 573 -5.52 10.00 -2.56
N SER A 574 -6.02 10.53 -3.68
CA SER A 574 -5.54 10.24 -5.03
C SER A 574 -4.29 11.05 -5.38
N THR A 575 -3.52 11.46 -4.37
CA THR A 575 -2.27 12.20 -4.51
C THR A 575 -1.24 11.55 -3.59
N ASN A 576 -0.39 10.71 -4.18
CA ASN A 576 0.79 10.09 -3.57
C ASN A 576 0.50 9.28 -2.29
N ALA A 577 0.57 7.95 -2.41
CA ALA A 577 0.28 6.96 -1.37
C ALA A 577 1.24 6.94 -0.15
N ALA A 578 1.73 8.09 0.31
CA ALA A 578 2.67 8.21 1.41
C ALA A 578 2.25 9.20 2.52
N VAL A 579 1.20 10.01 2.34
CA VAL A 579 0.83 11.04 3.33
C VAL A 579 -0.65 10.93 3.69
N LEU A 580 -0.92 10.52 4.93
CA LEU A 580 -2.26 10.56 5.53
C LEU A 580 -2.74 12.03 5.59
N PRO A 581 -4.04 12.30 5.35
CA PRO A 581 -4.58 13.66 5.40
C PRO A 581 -4.34 14.31 6.78
N GLU A 582 -4.06 15.61 6.77
CA GLU A 582 -3.70 16.35 7.98
C GLU A 582 -4.93 16.63 8.88
N THR A 583 -4.71 16.63 10.19
CA THR A 583 -5.77 16.88 11.19
C THR A 583 -6.26 18.32 11.12
N PHE A 584 -7.57 18.52 11.09
CA PHE A 584 -8.17 19.85 11.06
C PHE A 584 -8.84 20.19 12.40
N ILE A 585 -8.51 21.35 12.96
CA ILE A 585 -9.15 21.91 14.16
C ILE A 585 -9.76 23.26 13.78
N CYS A 586 -11.06 23.43 13.97
CA CYS A 586 -11.77 24.65 13.58
C CYS A 586 -11.47 25.85 14.51
N GLY A 587 -11.78 27.05 14.03
CA GLY A 587 -11.58 28.31 14.78
C GLY A 587 -12.25 28.33 16.16
N TRP A 588 -13.45 27.74 16.32
CA TRP A 588 -14.09 27.65 17.64
C TRP A 588 -13.31 26.79 18.64
N CYS A 589 -12.78 25.65 18.19
CA CYS A 589 -11.94 24.79 19.01
C CYS A 589 -10.63 25.51 19.38
N MET A 590 -10.01 26.24 18.45
CA MET A 590 -8.82 27.04 18.75
C MET A 590 -9.12 28.18 19.73
N GLN A 591 -10.26 28.85 19.60
CA GLN A 591 -10.68 29.89 20.54
C GLN A 591 -10.91 29.33 21.95
N ALA A 592 -11.42 28.10 22.08
CA ALA A 592 -11.52 27.41 23.36
C ALA A 592 -10.11 27.13 23.95
N LEU A 593 -9.17 26.65 23.14
CA LEU A 593 -7.77 26.46 23.56
C LEU A 593 -7.13 27.79 24.00
N GLU A 594 -7.40 28.90 23.31
CA GLU A 594 -6.93 30.24 23.69
C GLU A 594 -7.49 30.66 25.06
N LYS A 595 -8.78 30.43 25.30
CA LYS A 595 -9.41 30.72 26.60
C LYS A 595 -8.73 29.95 27.74
N ASP A 596 -8.45 28.65 27.54
CA ASP A 596 -7.71 27.85 28.52
C ASP A 596 -6.34 28.46 28.84
N LEU A 597 -5.60 28.87 27.81
CA LEU A 597 -4.27 29.48 27.99
C LEU A 597 -4.37 30.79 28.77
N ARG A 598 -5.32 31.66 28.44
CA ARG A 598 -5.52 32.94 29.14
C ARG A 598 -5.87 32.75 30.61
N LEU A 599 -6.66 31.71 30.95
CA LEU A 599 -6.96 31.36 32.33
C LEU A 599 -5.70 30.90 33.09
N ALA A 600 -4.81 30.16 32.43
CA ALA A 600 -3.55 29.71 33.03
C ALA A 600 -2.47 30.82 33.11
N PHE A 601 -2.52 31.83 32.22
CA PHE A 601 -1.48 32.84 32.02
C PHE A 601 -1.04 33.57 33.28
N ALA A 602 -1.97 34.09 34.08
CA ALA A 602 -1.64 34.83 35.30
C ALA A 602 -0.86 33.97 36.31
N SER A 603 -1.23 32.69 36.44
CA SER A 603 -0.55 31.76 37.35
C SER A 603 0.87 31.43 36.89
N GLU A 604 1.07 31.21 35.59
CA GLU A 604 2.40 30.94 35.02
C GLU A 604 3.31 32.17 35.02
N LEU A 605 2.75 33.36 34.79
CA LEU A 605 3.48 34.61 34.93
C LEU A 605 4.02 34.79 36.34
N THR A 606 3.19 34.52 37.35
CA THR A 606 3.59 34.59 38.77
C THR A 606 4.73 33.61 39.08
N GLN A 607 4.63 32.37 38.58
CA GLN A 607 5.69 31.37 38.74
C GLN A 607 6.99 31.80 38.04
N THR A 608 6.90 32.31 36.81
CA THR A 608 8.04 32.78 36.02
C THR A 608 8.75 33.94 36.71
N ARG A 609 8.00 34.92 37.23
CA ARG A 609 8.56 36.04 38.01
C ARG A 609 9.22 35.58 39.31
N THR A 610 8.60 34.63 40.01
CA THR A 610 9.19 34.03 41.22
C THR A 610 10.50 33.30 40.92
N GLN A 611 10.57 32.57 39.81
CA GLN A 611 11.81 31.90 39.37
C GLN A 611 12.89 32.92 38.98
N GLN A 612 12.54 33.99 38.25
CA GLN A 612 13.47 35.06 37.90
C GLN A 612 14.04 35.76 39.13
N LEU A 613 13.21 36.03 40.15
CA LEU A 613 13.64 36.60 41.42
C LEU A 613 14.61 35.66 42.16
N LYS A 614 14.28 34.37 42.30
CA LYS A 614 15.17 33.37 42.91
C LYS A 614 16.52 33.27 42.17
N LEU A 615 16.50 33.27 40.84
CA LEU A 615 17.73 33.25 40.02
C LEU A 615 18.55 34.53 40.20
N HIS A 616 17.91 35.69 40.35
CA HIS A 616 18.58 36.95 40.63
C HIS A 616 19.20 36.94 42.03
N GLU A 617 18.46 36.52 43.05
CA GLU A 617 18.97 36.35 44.42
C GLU A 617 20.14 35.38 44.50
N ASP A 618 20.08 34.25 43.77
CA ASP A 618 21.18 33.28 43.70
C ASP A 618 22.42 33.86 42.99
N ARG A 619 22.23 34.67 41.94
CA ARG A 619 23.33 35.39 41.27
C ARG A 619 23.96 36.42 42.21
N GLU A 620 23.15 37.18 42.95
CA GLU A 620 23.61 38.15 43.95
C GLU A 620 24.33 37.45 45.12
N ARG A 621 23.82 36.32 45.62
CA ARG A 621 24.51 35.49 46.63
C ARG A 621 25.86 35.00 46.12
N ARG A 622 25.93 34.49 44.89
CA ARG A 622 27.19 34.06 44.26
C ARG A 622 28.17 35.21 44.06
N LYS A 623 27.68 36.41 43.74
CA LYS A 623 28.49 37.62 43.60
C LYS A 623 29.07 38.05 44.96
N LYS A 624 28.23 38.10 46.01
CA LYS A 624 28.66 38.39 47.39
C LYS A 624 29.69 37.40 47.91
N LEU A 625 29.46 36.09 47.71
CA LEU A 625 30.43 35.04 48.09
C LEU A 625 31.77 35.16 47.32
N LYS A 626 31.75 35.59 46.04
CA LYS A 626 32.97 35.89 45.28
C LYS A 626 33.69 37.14 45.80
N GLU A 627 32.96 38.19 46.14
CA GLU A 627 33.52 39.41 46.74
C GLU A 627 34.13 39.15 48.12
N GLU A 628 33.48 38.32 48.95
CA GLU A 628 33.99 37.88 50.25
C GLU A 628 35.22 36.97 50.12
N ARG A 629 35.23 36.04 49.16
CA ARG A 629 36.40 35.20 48.86
C ARG A 629 37.59 36.02 48.34
N ASN A 630 37.34 37.03 47.50
CA ASN A 630 38.37 37.95 47.05
C ASN A 630 38.92 38.79 48.23
N LYS A 631 38.06 39.27 49.14
CA LYS A 631 38.50 39.96 50.36
C LYS A 631 39.34 39.05 51.28
N ALA A 632 38.98 37.77 51.41
CA ALA A 632 39.74 36.79 52.20
C ALA A 632 41.11 36.44 51.59
N SER A 633 41.28 36.48 50.25
CA SER A 633 42.58 36.27 49.60
C SER A 633 43.55 37.45 49.72
N TYR A 634 43.06 38.65 50.06
CA TYR A 634 43.89 39.83 50.33
C TYR A 634 44.38 39.91 51.79
N SER A 635 43.94 39.00 52.67
CA SER A 635 44.23 39.02 54.12
C SER A 635 45.11 37.86 54.63
N THR A 636 45.85 37.18 53.77
CA THR A 636 46.82 36.15 54.20
C THR A 636 48.25 36.55 53.83
N PRO A 637 49.13 36.85 54.81
CA PRO A 637 50.53 37.14 54.54
C PRO A 637 51.29 35.85 54.18
N THR A 638 52.10 35.99 53.14
CA THR A 638 53.06 35.03 52.60
C THR A 638 53.95 34.45 53.70
N THR A 639 53.88 33.14 53.94
CA THR A 639 55.00 32.40 54.56
C THR A 639 55.39 31.26 53.64
N THR A 640 56.62 31.35 53.16
CA THR A 640 57.30 30.45 52.25
C THR A 640 57.80 29.22 53.01
N THR A 641 57.45 28.00 52.61
CA THR A 641 58.34 26.84 52.76
C THR A 641 58.04 25.77 51.71
N THR A 642 59.07 25.43 50.94
CA THR A 642 59.21 24.32 50.00
C THR A 642 59.21 22.94 50.67
N THR A 643 58.53 21.94 50.09
CA THR A 643 59.11 20.64 49.64
C THR A 643 58.10 19.66 49.01
N THR A 644 58.41 19.25 47.77
CA THR A 644 58.34 17.92 47.11
C THR A 644 57.15 16.94 47.23
N THR A 645 56.74 16.51 46.01
CA THR A 645 56.28 15.18 45.54
C THR A 645 54.95 14.59 46.03
N ALA A 646 53.97 14.46 45.11
CA ALA A 646 53.64 13.20 44.42
C ALA A 646 52.17 13.18 43.94
N ASN A 647 52.01 12.92 42.64
CA ASN A 647 50.96 12.17 41.93
C ASN A 647 49.49 12.11 42.42
N ALA A 648 48.64 12.32 41.41
CA ALA A 648 47.48 11.51 41.01
C ALA A 648 46.07 12.14 41.16
N ASN A 649 45.41 12.14 39.99
CA ASN A 649 43.99 11.91 39.72
C ASN A 649 42.98 13.06 39.80
N ASN A 650 42.38 13.27 38.61
CA ASN A 650 40.96 13.45 38.34
C ASN A 650 40.19 14.56 39.06
N ALA A 651 39.77 15.57 38.30
CA ALA A 651 38.34 15.83 38.11
C ALA A 651 38.13 16.90 37.03
N ALA A 652 37.24 16.57 36.09
CA ALA A 652 36.76 17.40 35.02
C ALA A 652 36.11 18.70 35.52
N ALA A 653 36.42 19.82 34.87
CA ALA A 653 35.70 21.07 35.02
C ALA A 653 34.37 21.01 34.22
N PRO A 654 33.23 21.40 34.80
CA PRO A 654 31.98 21.51 34.07
C PRO A 654 31.96 22.79 33.23
N ALA A 655 31.82 22.64 31.92
CA ALA A 655 31.60 23.71 30.96
C ALA A 655 30.21 24.36 31.16
N PRO A 656 30.06 25.67 30.88
CA PRO A 656 28.79 26.39 31.01
C PRO A 656 27.78 26.00 29.91
N PRO A 657 26.47 26.15 30.16
CA PRO A 657 25.42 25.68 29.26
C PRO A 657 25.12 26.68 28.12
N PHE A 658 25.00 26.12 26.92
CA PHE A 658 24.21 26.57 25.76
C PHE A 658 24.55 27.88 25.05
N GLN A 659 25.08 27.73 23.83
CA GLN A 659 24.60 28.37 22.61
C GLN A 659 24.98 27.47 21.42
N ILE A 660 24.00 27.08 20.59
CA ILE A 660 24.04 27.06 19.12
C ILE A 660 22.65 26.61 18.63
N LEU A 661 21.92 27.60 18.12
CA LEU A 661 20.93 27.46 17.06
C LEU A 661 21.68 27.07 15.78
N GLN A 662 21.23 26.00 15.12
CA GLN A 662 21.05 25.85 13.66
C GLN A 662 21.09 24.37 13.29
N ARG A 663 19.94 23.84 12.87
CA ARG A 663 19.81 22.52 12.24
C ARG A 663 19.15 22.76 10.90
N ASN A 664 19.93 22.68 9.82
CA ASN A 664 19.41 22.58 8.46
C ASN A 664 19.97 21.33 7.77
N ALA A 665 19.02 20.68 7.09
CA ALA A 665 19.01 19.56 6.15
C ALA A 665 20.31 19.13 5.44
N LEU A 666 20.46 17.81 5.26
CA LEU A 666 20.30 17.09 3.96
C LEU A 666 20.72 15.60 4.12
N PRO A 667 19.96 14.61 3.59
CA PRO A 667 20.46 13.24 3.47
C PRO A 667 21.24 13.07 2.15
N ARG A 668 22.50 12.64 2.27
CA ARG A 668 23.33 12.21 1.13
C ARG A 668 23.05 10.74 0.80
N THR A 669 22.64 10.53 -0.44
CA THR A 669 22.66 9.27 -1.18
C THR A 669 24.08 8.72 -1.25
N LEU A 670 24.27 7.45 -0.88
CA LEU A 670 25.48 6.68 -1.13
C LEU A 670 25.26 5.82 -2.37
N THR A 671 25.91 6.20 -3.45
CA THR A 671 26.18 5.37 -4.63
C THR A 671 27.41 4.50 -4.36
N LEU A 672 27.27 3.17 -4.52
CA LEU A 672 28.41 2.26 -4.61
C LEU A 672 28.77 2.04 -6.09
N PRO A 673 30.07 2.02 -6.45
CA PRO A 673 30.51 1.82 -7.82
C PRO A 673 30.60 0.33 -8.18
N SER A 674 30.23 0.05 -9.42
CA SER A 674 30.53 -1.16 -10.19
C SER A 674 32.04 -1.41 -10.31
N GLN A 675 32.53 -2.64 -10.09
CA GLN A 675 33.56 -3.33 -10.88
C GLN A 675 33.54 -4.85 -10.63
N LEU A 676 33.69 -5.60 -11.73
CA LEU A 676 33.81 -7.06 -11.96
C LEU A 676 32.51 -7.87 -12.08
#